data_AF-A0AAN8G8Q1-F1
#
_entry.id   AF-A0AAN8G8Q1-F1
#
_cell.length_a   1.000
_cell.length_b   1.000
_cell.length_c   1.000
_cell.angle_alpha   90.00
_cell.angle_beta   90.00
_cell.angle_gamma   90.00
#
_symmetry.space_group_name_H-M   'P 1'
#
loop_
_entity.id
_entity.type
_entity.pdbx_description
1 polymer ?
#
loop_
_entity_poly.entity_id
_entity_poly.type
_entity_poly.pdbx_seq_one_letter_code
_entity_poly.pdbx_strand_id
1 'polypeptide(L)'
;MLFYFSGILSLFDCFCGSSEFAFISESCLIIVSVPMSSVAVVNGQPRDPSSATSKENSQTPGPPPPVTPQTQTGPVTIAQTSQPQTSNPSATQTNSISHRDTRRSEIYRYSGSKPLFAAAWANKNDRRFRLAVGSIVEREQGNNVTLIELDESLGSLVERGSFSHEFPPNQIGFIPDLENRYPDLIATSADFLRLWRIHPNNSVTEEAILSSNKSSQFTAPLTNFDWNEVEPRLIGTSSIDTTCTIYDVEAQQAVGLIRPISFSVKTQLIAHDKPVHDIAFSRIFNGKDNFATVGADGSARMFDLRHLEHSTIVYEDPLKLPLMRVAWNKQEHYHLATFAQDSTEVIIIDIRMPCSPLARLKNHNGAVNGLAWAPHSAHHICTAKLIEYSNEQQKYRLETANAKCWWCIALCGTEGIPDVGTGASGREDDKRKEIYGYDAPYNLYASAWSCATDPQRRFRLAVSSFIEEYSNKVSIVQLDETAGELILRNTFDHPYPATKLMWIPDAKGTYPDLVATSGDYLRLWRLGADNSAKIETLLNTNRTAEYCAPLTSFDWNELDLNLIGTSSIDTTCTVWQLETGQALGTTRVTVDGTVRTQLIAHDKEVFDISFSRGNRDMFASVGADGSVRLFDLRHLEHSTIIYEDPQRTPLLRLAWNRNDHNYIATFACESNEVIILDMRIPCHPVARLANHRAPVNGLSWAPHSSTHICTAADDAQALIWDVHEIPRPILDPILAYQAAGEVNQIHWSTTFPDWISICYANRLEILRV
;
A
#
# COMPACT_ATOMS: atom_id res chain seq x y z
N MET A 1 26.68 -29.29 12.03
CA MET A 1 26.15 -28.22 12.92
C MET A 1 25.83 -27.01 12.05
N LEU A 2 24.93 -27.21 11.07
CA LEU A 2 24.68 -26.32 9.93
C LEU A 2 23.19 -26.43 9.57
N PHE A 3 22.33 -25.91 10.44
CA PHE A 3 20.90 -25.76 10.22
C PHE A 3 20.47 -24.45 10.91
N TYR A 4 19.43 -23.79 10.40
CA TYR A 4 18.98 -22.42 10.75
C TYR A 4 19.73 -21.23 10.13
N PHE A 5 19.96 -21.24 8.82
CA PHE A 5 20.04 -20.01 8.03
C PHE A 5 19.39 -20.24 6.65
N SER A 6 18.09 -19.96 6.50
CA SER A 6 17.41 -19.97 5.21
C SER A 6 17.45 -18.57 4.57
N GLY A 7 18.62 -18.17 4.06
CA GLY A 7 18.77 -16.88 3.36
C GLY A 7 17.98 -16.81 2.04
N ILE A 8 17.72 -15.63 1.43
CA ILE A 8 17.95 -14.22 1.79
C ILE A 8 16.95 -13.37 0.96
N LEU A 9 16.48 -12.23 1.48
CA LEU A 9 15.93 -11.15 0.64
C LEU A 9 16.96 -10.02 0.52
N SER A 10 17.35 -9.69 -0.70
CA SER A 10 18.18 -8.53 -1.03
C SER A 10 17.37 -7.52 -1.84
N LEU A 11 16.95 -6.44 -1.18
CA LEU A 11 16.31 -5.30 -1.84
C LEU A 11 17.37 -4.24 -2.17
N PHE A 12 17.48 -3.88 -3.46
CA PHE A 12 18.34 -2.82 -3.97
C PHE A 12 17.64 -2.18 -5.19
N ASP A 13 17.54 -0.85 -5.19
CA ASP A 13 17.13 -0.07 -6.36
C ASP A 13 18.22 -0.22 -7.44
N CYS A 14 17.82 -0.44 -8.70
CA CYS A 14 18.69 -0.02 -9.80
C CYS A 14 18.62 1.52 -9.89
N PHE A 15 19.72 2.18 -10.26
CA PHE A 15 19.83 3.65 -10.28
C PHE A 15 19.02 4.34 -11.41
N CYS A 16 17.92 3.72 -11.88
CA CYS A 16 17.28 3.98 -13.18
C CYS A 16 15.89 4.64 -13.10
N GLY A 17 15.54 5.27 -11.97
CA GLY A 17 14.27 6.02 -11.83
C GLY A 17 13.03 5.13 -11.64
N SER A 18 13.22 3.88 -11.25
CA SER A 18 12.22 2.92 -10.81
C SER A 18 12.74 2.26 -9.53
N SER A 19 11.84 1.73 -8.69
CA SER A 19 12.23 0.95 -7.52
C SER A 19 12.02 -0.53 -7.79
N GLU A 20 13.11 -1.30 -7.77
CA GLU A 20 13.07 -2.74 -8.01
C GLU A 20 13.39 -3.55 -6.76
N PHE A 21 12.72 -4.70 -6.65
CA PHE A 21 12.80 -5.57 -5.48
C PHE A 21 12.99 -7.01 -5.94
N ALA A 22 13.99 -7.71 -5.41
CA ALA A 22 14.21 -9.13 -5.69
C ALA A 22 14.01 -9.98 -4.43
N PHE A 23 13.36 -11.13 -4.58
CA PHE A 23 13.24 -12.12 -3.51
C PHE A 23 13.32 -13.56 -4.05
N ILE A 24 13.90 -14.44 -3.23
CA ILE A 24 13.98 -15.88 -3.49
C ILE A 24 12.80 -16.60 -2.83
N SER A 25 12.23 -17.57 -3.52
CA SER A 25 11.26 -18.54 -3.01
C SER A 25 11.57 -19.90 -3.65
N GLU A 26 12.07 -20.84 -2.84
CA GLU A 26 12.59 -22.15 -3.29
C GLU A 26 13.59 -22.02 -4.46
N SER A 27 13.24 -22.52 -5.66
CA SER A 27 14.06 -22.42 -6.88
C SER A 27 13.78 -21.17 -7.72
N CYS A 28 12.87 -20.29 -7.30
CA CYS A 28 12.48 -19.10 -8.04
C CYS A 28 13.06 -17.82 -7.45
N LEU A 29 13.57 -16.95 -8.32
CA LEU A 29 13.80 -15.54 -8.03
C LEU A 29 12.66 -14.74 -8.69
N ILE A 30 12.05 -13.83 -7.93
CA ILE A 30 11.03 -12.91 -8.43
C ILE A 30 11.56 -11.48 -8.30
N ILE A 31 11.51 -10.72 -9.39
CA ILE A 31 11.79 -9.28 -9.43
C ILE A 31 10.47 -8.55 -9.62
N VAL A 32 10.22 -7.52 -8.80
CA VAL A 32 9.10 -6.60 -8.94
C VAL A 32 9.66 -5.21 -9.23
N SER A 33 9.31 -4.63 -10.38
CA SER A 33 9.60 -3.23 -10.69
C SER A 33 8.38 -2.37 -10.40
N VAL A 34 8.57 -1.29 -9.64
CA VAL A 34 7.54 -0.33 -9.24
C VAL A 34 7.90 1.05 -9.81
N PRO A 35 6.99 1.71 -10.54
CA PRO A 35 7.26 3.03 -11.12
C PRO A 35 7.31 4.13 -10.05
N MET A 36 8.29 5.04 -10.11
CA MET A 36 8.45 6.12 -9.13
C MET A 36 7.26 7.10 -9.05
N SER A 37 6.35 7.11 -10.03
CA SER A 37 5.10 7.89 -9.95
C SER A 37 4.16 7.45 -8.83
N SER A 38 4.34 6.25 -8.28
CA SER A 38 3.59 5.75 -7.12
C SER A 38 4.16 6.22 -5.77
N VAL A 39 5.21 7.07 -5.77
CA VAL A 39 5.77 7.69 -4.55
C VAL A 39 5.30 9.14 -4.47
N ALA A 40 4.39 9.42 -3.54
CA ALA A 40 3.86 10.77 -3.33
C ALA A 40 4.96 11.72 -2.80
N VAL A 41 5.50 12.56 -3.68
CA VAL A 41 6.42 13.65 -3.29
C VAL A 41 5.61 14.76 -2.62
N VAL A 42 5.60 14.76 -1.29
CA VAL A 42 5.16 15.93 -0.51
C VAL A 42 6.17 17.06 -0.77
N ASN A 43 5.77 18.03 -1.60
CA ASN A 43 6.63 19.13 -2.03
C ASN A 43 6.97 20.11 -0.89
N GLY A 44 7.97 19.77 -0.08
CA GLY A 44 8.71 20.72 0.76
C GLY A 44 9.89 21.31 -0.02
N GLN A 45 9.78 22.57 -0.46
CA GLN A 45 10.89 23.28 -1.10
C GLN A 45 12.11 23.39 -0.15
N PRO A 46 13.33 23.03 -0.58
CA PRO A 46 14.52 23.22 0.24
C PRO A 46 14.81 24.72 0.37
N ARG A 47 14.98 25.19 1.61
CA ARG A 47 15.55 26.52 1.89
C ARG A 47 17.06 26.38 2.03
N ASP A 48 17.81 27.04 1.15
CA ASP A 48 19.26 27.13 1.26
C ASP A 48 19.71 27.79 2.58
N PRO A 49 20.65 27.19 3.32
CA PRO A 49 21.25 27.80 4.50
C PRO A 49 22.61 28.45 4.14
N SER A 50 22.67 29.76 3.95
CA SER A 50 23.96 30.47 3.94
C SER A 50 23.92 31.91 4.47
N SER A 51 24.99 32.27 5.18
CA SER A 51 25.37 33.61 5.66
C SER A 51 24.47 34.30 6.70
N ALA A 52 24.76 34.04 7.98
CA ALA A 52 24.63 35.07 9.02
C ALA A 52 25.99 35.76 9.21
N THR A 53 26.11 37.02 8.80
CA THR A 53 27.15 37.96 9.30
C THR A 53 26.54 39.36 9.43
N SER A 54 27.05 40.12 10.39
CA SER A 54 26.44 41.37 10.87
C SER A 54 27.23 42.62 10.46
N LYS A 55 26.54 43.71 10.10
CA LYS A 55 26.57 45.03 10.77
C LYS A 55 26.05 46.21 9.90
N GLU A 56 25.14 46.97 10.52
CA GLU A 56 25.00 48.44 10.56
C GLU A 56 25.03 49.34 9.29
N ASN A 57 23.86 49.97 9.04
CA ASN A 57 23.62 51.40 8.74
C ASN A 57 24.41 52.14 7.61
N SER A 58 23.69 52.61 6.57
CA SER A 58 23.14 54.00 6.52
C SER A 58 22.54 54.47 5.18
N GLN A 59 21.38 55.16 5.27
CA GLN A 59 20.89 56.33 4.52
C GLN A 59 20.87 56.45 2.96
N THR A 60 19.63 56.43 2.43
CA THR A 60 19.02 57.35 1.42
C THR A 60 19.32 57.23 -0.10
N PRO A 61 18.38 57.66 -0.99
CA PRO A 61 18.36 57.25 -2.41
C PRO A 61 18.64 58.37 -3.46
N GLY A 62 18.92 57.98 -4.71
CA GLY A 62 19.11 58.86 -5.87
C GLY A 62 18.81 58.19 -7.24
N PRO A 63 18.68 58.95 -8.35
CA PRO A 63 17.78 58.61 -9.47
C PRO A 63 18.43 58.09 -10.79
N PRO A 64 17.63 57.55 -11.75
CA PRO A 64 18.05 57.16 -13.11
C PRO A 64 18.03 58.35 -14.09
N PRO A 65 18.77 58.33 -15.25
CA PRO A 65 18.22 57.88 -16.56
C PRO A 65 19.37 57.46 -17.56
N PRO A 66 19.34 57.60 -18.92
CA PRO A 66 18.27 57.75 -19.93
C PRO A 66 18.35 56.72 -21.12
N VAL A 67 17.70 57.02 -22.26
CA VAL A 67 17.30 56.12 -23.36
C VAL A 67 17.71 56.66 -24.77
N THR A 68 17.66 55.82 -25.83
CA THR A 68 17.60 56.12 -27.31
C THR A 68 18.86 56.62 -28.06
N PRO A 69 18.91 56.66 -29.43
CA PRO A 69 18.11 56.00 -30.51
C PRO A 69 18.87 55.47 -31.79
N GLN A 70 18.22 54.61 -32.62
CA GLN A 70 18.17 54.58 -34.13
C GLN A 70 19.49 54.44 -34.99
N THR A 71 19.59 54.03 -36.28
CA THR A 71 18.70 53.46 -37.37
C THR A 71 19.51 52.96 -38.61
N GLN A 72 18.99 51.96 -39.36
CA GLN A 72 19.16 51.71 -40.83
C GLN A 72 20.61 51.42 -41.38
N THR A 73 20.92 50.88 -42.58
CA THR A 73 20.26 50.49 -43.87
C THR A 73 20.92 49.21 -44.48
N GLY A 74 20.25 48.49 -45.42
CA GLY A 74 20.90 47.53 -46.37
C GLY A 74 21.30 48.22 -47.71
N PRO A 75 21.35 47.55 -48.90
CA PRO A 75 21.30 46.11 -49.24
C PRO A 75 22.28 45.67 -50.41
N VAL A 76 22.03 44.51 -51.07
CA VAL A 76 22.45 44.09 -52.47
C VAL A 76 23.83 43.40 -52.69
N THR A 77 24.06 42.43 -53.61
CA THR A 77 23.37 41.23 -54.22
C THR A 77 24.43 40.42 -55.07
N ILE A 78 24.09 39.22 -55.59
CA ILE A 78 24.67 38.36 -56.69
C ILE A 78 26.11 37.79 -56.50
N ALA A 79 26.51 36.59 -57.00
CA ALA A 79 25.86 35.56 -57.84
C ALA A 79 26.46 34.13 -57.62
N GLN A 80 25.73 33.08 -58.03
CA GLN A 80 26.26 31.72 -58.30
C GLN A 80 25.82 31.23 -59.70
N THR A 81 26.68 30.46 -60.36
CA THR A 81 26.42 29.61 -61.55
C THR A 81 27.44 28.46 -61.53
N SER A 82 27.16 27.19 -61.87
CA SER A 82 25.94 26.57 -62.42
C SER A 82 25.89 25.05 -62.16
N GLN A 83 24.68 24.47 -62.29
CA GLN A 83 24.25 23.05 -62.16
C GLN A 83 24.79 22.14 -63.31
N PRO A 84 24.29 20.90 -63.59
CA PRO A 84 23.28 20.01 -62.94
C PRO A 84 23.78 18.54 -62.77
N GLN A 85 23.04 17.50 -62.33
CA GLN A 85 21.60 17.17 -62.16
C GLN A 85 21.39 16.55 -60.74
N THR A 86 20.29 15.92 -60.28
CA THR A 86 19.03 15.38 -60.86
C THR A 86 17.80 15.75 -59.99
N SER A 87 16.64 15.11 -60.26
CA SER A 87 15.33 15.31 -59.63
C SER A 87 15.10 14.53 -58.33
N ASN A 88 14.38 15.14 -57.38
CA ASN A 88 13.61 14.48 -56.32
C ASN A 88 12.20 15.09 -56.25
N PRO A 89 11.11 14.33 -56.45
CA PRO A 89 9.75 14.77 -56.14
C PRO A 89 9.41 14.49 -54.66
N SER A 90 8.73 15.44 -54.03
CA SER A 90 8.23 15.31 -52.66
C SER A 90 7.08 14.32 -52.54
N ALA A 91 7.22 13.31 -51.67
CA ALA A 91 6.12 12.48 -51.19
C ALA A 91 6.31 12.19 -49.69
N THR A 92 5.19 12.18 -48.96
CA THR A 92 5.06 11.85 -47.54
C THR A 92 5.85 10.62 -47.12
N GLN A 93 6.72 10.77 -46.11
CA GLN A 93 7.19 9.67 -45.27
C GLN A 93 7.01 9.98 -43.78
N THR A 94 6.46 8.98 -43.12
CA THR A 94 6.19 8.83 -41.69
C THR A 94 7.46 8.98 -40.84
N ASN A 95 7.51 10.01 -39.99
CA ASN A 95 8.34 9.95 -38.79
C ASN A 95 7.53 9.31 -37.67
N SER A 96 7.73 8.00 -37.49
CA SER A 96 7.27 7.26 -36.31
C SER A 96 8.05 7.73 -35.08
N ILE A 97 7.51 8.72 -34.36
CA ILE A 97 7.98 9.02 -33.00
C ILE A 97 7.47 7.89 -32.11
N SER A 98 8.40 7.08 -31.63
CA SER A 98 8.14 5.87 -30.85
C SER A 98 7.42 6.19 -29.53
N HIS A 99 6.61 5.22 -29.09
CA HIS A 99 5.97 5.20 -27.78
C HIS A 99 6.96 5.59 -26.66
N ARG A 100 6.57 6.52 -25.80
CA ARG A 100 7.12 6.60 -24.45
C ARG A 100 6.21 5.78 -23.55
N ASP A 101 6.71 4.62 -23.11
CA ASP A 101 5.98 3.72 -22.24
C ASP A 101 5.62 4.38 -20.91
N THR A 102 4.32 4.40 -20.62
CA THR A 102 3.80 4.44 -19.25
C THR A 102 4.07 3.07 -18.61
N ARG A 103 5.26 2.90 -18.02
CA ARG A 103 5.68 1.63 -17.42
C ARG A 103 4.72 1.24 -16.28
N ARG A 104 3.99 0.14 -16.49
CA ARG A 104 3.25 -0.59 -15.44
C ARG A 104 4.23 -1.14 -14.40
N SER A 105 3.73 -1.63 -13.28
CA SER A 105 4.52 -2.51 -12.41
C SER A 105 4.80 -3.84 -13.14
N GLU A 106 6.08 -4.14 -13.37
CA GLU A 106 6.52 -5.31 -14.14
C GLU A 106 7.04 -6.38 -13.16
N ILE A 107 6.42 -7.56 -13.16
CA ILE A 107 6.87 -8.73 -12.37
C ILE A 107 7.61 -9.70 -13.29
N TYR A 108 8.90 -9.88 -13.04
CA TYR A 108 9.75 -10.85 -13.73
C TYR A 108 10.02 -12.05 -12.83
N ARG A 109 10.15 -13.24 -13.43
CA ARG A 109 10.50 -14.47 -12.71
C ARG A 109 11.66 -15.17 -13.43
N TYR A 110 12.62 -15.60 -12.63
CA TYR A 110 13.63 -16.59 -13.01
C TYR A 110 13.37 -17.86 -12.20
N SER A 111 13.44 -19.03 -12.83
CA SER A 111 13.30 -20.33 -12.16
C SER A 111 14.56 -21.14 -12.42
N GLY A 112 15.37 -21.31 -11.38
CA GLY A 112 16.58 -22.13 -11.43
C GLY A 112 16.26 -23.62 -11.45
N SER A 113 17.20 -24.41 -11.94
CA SER A 113 17.14 -25.90 -11.91
C SER A 113 17.38 -26.50 -10.51
N LYS A 114 17.73 -25.65 -9.54
CA LYS A 114 18.09 -25.99 -8.16
C LYS A 114 17.45 -24.95 -7.22
N PRO A 115 17.20 -25.26 -5.94
CA PRO A 115 16.84 -24.26 -4.93
C PRO A 115 17.89 -23.13 -4.89
N LEU A 116 17.43 -21.90 -4.77
CA LEU A 116 18.26 -20.69 -4.67
C LEU A 116 18.41 -20.30 -3.19
N PHE A 117 19.49 -19.60 -2.86
CA PHE A 117 19.88 -19.33 -1.46
C PHE A 117 20.41 -17.90 -1.21
N ALA A 118 21.12 -17.33 -2.18
CA ALA A 118 21.62 -15.96 -2.11
C ALA A 118 21.46 -15.27 -3.47
N ALA A 119 21.23 -13.96 -3.46
CA ALA A 119 21.11 -13.15 -4.67
C ALA A 119 21.73 -11.76 -4.49
N ALA A 120 22.38 -11.27 -5.54
CA ALA A 120 22.98 -9.93 -5.56
C ALA A 120 22.73 -9.23 -6.90
N TRP A 121 22.52 -7.92 -6.85
CA TRP A 121 22.42 -7.05 -8.02
C TRP A 121 23.80 -6.58 -8.46
N ALA A 122 24.00 -6.44 -9.77
CA ALA A 122 25.19 -5.79 -10.30
C ALA A 122 25.11 -4.27 -10.12
N ASN A 123 26.17 -3.67 -9.57
CA ASN A 123 26.25 -2.21 -9.36
C ASN A 123 26.66 -1.44 -10.62
N LYS A 124 26.88 -2.13 -11.75
CA LYS A 124 27.28 -1.51 -13.01
C LYS A 124 26.04 -1.25 -13.86
N ASN A 125 25.85 0.00 -14.26
CA ASN A 125 24.73 0.44 -15.11
C ASN A 125 24.92 0.04 -16.59
N ASP A 126 25.64 -1.04 -16.89
CA ASP A 126 25.91 -1.50 -18.26
C ASP A 126 24.76 -2.33 -18.85
N ARG A 127 23.94 -2.98 -18.00
CA ARG A 127 22.85 -3.88 -18.43
C ARG A 127 21.65 -3.82 -17.49
N ARG A 128 20.44 -3.97 -18.03
CA ARG A 128 19.18 -3.95 -17.26
C ARG A 128 18.96 -5.29 -16.54
N PHE A 129 18.66 -5.20 -15.25
CA PHE A 129 18.42 -6.34 -14.34
C PHE A 129 19.45 -7.46 -14.45
N ARG A 130 20.72 -7.09 -14.26
CA ARG A 130 21.83 -8.03 -14.14
C ARG A 130 22.01 -8.43 -12.67
N LEU A 131 21.90 -9.72 -12.37
CA LEU A 131 22.06 -10.28 -11.03
C LEU A 131 22.94 -11.53 -11.05
N ALA A 132 23.34 -11.95 -9.85
CA ALA A 132 23.88 -13.29 -9.60
C ALA A 132 23.02 -14.00 -8.56
N VAL A 133 22.72 -15.29 -8.80
CA VAL A 133 21.98 -16.15 -7.86
C VAL A 133 22.78 -17.41 -7.53
N GLY A 134 22.92 -17.71 -6.24
CA GLY A 134 23.58 -18.91 -5.73
C GLY A 134 22.57 -20.02 -5.46
N SER A 135 22.86 -21.23 -5.92
CA SER A 135 22.06 -22.42 -5.60
C SER A 135 22.52 -23.13 -4.33
N ILE A 136 21.60 -23.83 -3.65
CA ILE A 136 21.90 -24.76 -2.56
C ILE A 136 21.53 -26.20 -2.94
N VAL A 137 22.45 -27.13 -2.67
CA VAL A 137 22.29 -28.59 -2.85
C VAL A 137 22.79 -29.28 -1.58
N GLU A 138 21.96 -30.15 -0.97
CA GLU A 138 22.25 -30.81 0.32
C GLU A 138 23.47 -31.75 0.31
N ARG A 139 23.89 -32.19 -0.88
CA ARG A 139 25.11 -32.99 -1.08
C ARG A 139 26.15 -32.07 -1.70
N GLU A 140 27.35 -32.07 -1.13
CA GLU A 140 28.46 -31.10 -1.31
C GLU A 140 28.97 -30.89 -2.76
N GLN A 141 28.39 -31.55 -3.76
CA GLN A 141 28.78 -31.45 -5.16
C GLN A 141 27.64 -30.88 -6.01
N GLY A 142 27.87 -29.68 -6.56
CA GLY A 142 27.00 -29.07 -7.56
C GLY A 142 26.32 -27.77 -7.15
N ASN A 143 26.80 -27.05 -6.14
CA ASN A 143 26.40 -25.66 -5.94
C ASN A 143 26.96 -24.81 -7.10
N ASN A 144 26.16 -23.92 -7.67
CA ASN A 144 26.57 -23.00 -8.73
C ASN A 144 26.16 -21.57 -8.36
N VAL A 145 26.94 -20.58 -8.81
CA VAL A 145 26.49 -19.20 -8.93
C VAL A 145 26.18 -18.92 -10.39
N THR A 146 25.00 -18.40 -10.64
CA THR A 146 24.44 -18.18 -11.99
C THR A 146 24.22 -16.69 -12.21
N LEU A 147 24.84 -16.15 -13.27
CA LEU A 147 24.61 -14.80 -13.75
C LEU A 147 23.33 -14.79 -14.58
N ILE A 148 22.38 -13.95 -14.19
CA ILE A 148 21.09 -13.77 -14.87
C ILE A 148 20.93 -12.32 -15.32
N GLU A 149 20.20 -12.11 -16.40
CA GLU A 149 19.99 -10.81 -17.04
C GLU A 149 18.59 -10.75 -17.64
N LEU A 150 17.96 -9.57 -17.70
CA LEU A 150 16.72 -9.41 -18.47
C LEU A 150 17.03 -9.43 -19.96
N ASP A 151 16.44 -10.37 -20.69
CA ASP A 151 16.42 -10.31 -22.13
C ASP A 151 15.21 -9.48 -22.59
N GLU A 152 15.45 -8.23 -23.00
CA GLU A 152 14.37 -7.32 -23.42
C GLU A 152 13.60 -7.83 -24.65
N SER A 153 14.19 -8.72 -25.46
CA SER A 153 13.50 -9.33 -26.60
C SER A 153 12.55 -10.46 -26.20
N LEU A 154 12.82 -11.14 -25.07
CA LEU A 154 12.01 -12.23 -24.53
C LEU A 154 11.14 -11.81 -23.33
N GLY A 155 11.29 -10.59 -22.84
CA GLY A 155 10.58 -10.08 -21.65
C GLY A 155 10.83 -10.89 -20.37
N SER A 156 11.93 -11.64 -20.29
CA SER A 156 12.16 -12.66 -19.24
C SER A 156 13.63 -12.71 -18.81
N LEU A 157 13.85 -13.17 -17.58
CA LEU A 157 15.18 -13.33 -16.99
C LEU A 157 15.81 -14.62 -17.50
N VAL A 158 17.02 -14.52 -18.07
CA VAL A 158 17.73 -15.64 -18.68
C VAL A 158 19.13 -15.79 -18.10
N GLU A 159 19.62 -17.03 -18.05
CA GLU A 159 21.00 -17.33 -17.69
C GLU A 159 21.96 -16.82 -18.77
N ARG A 160 22.98 -16.06 -18.36
CA ARG A 160 24.04 -15.54 -19.21
C ARG A 160 25.39 -16.25 -18.99
N GLY A 161 25.53 -16.97 -17.89
CA GLY A 161 26.68 -17.81 -17.55
C GLY A 161 26.56 -18.32 -16.12
N SER A 162 27.27 -19.40 -15.80
CA SER A 162 27.35 -19.94 -14.45
C SER A 162 28.73 -20.51 -14.15
N PHE A 163 29.09 -20.53 -12.87
CA PHE A 163 30.31 -21.15 -12.37
C PHE A 163 29.99 -21.99 -11.14
N SER A 164 30.73 -23.08 -10.95
CA SER A 164 30.55 -23.95 -9.79
C SER A 164 31.21 -23.35 -8.55
N HIS A 165 30.54 -23.53 -7.42
CA HIS A 165 31.00 -23.15 -6.09
C HIS A 165 30.98 -24.43 -5.24
N GLU A 166 31.94 -24.59 -4.34
CA GLU A 166 32.08 -25.83 -3.56
C GLU A 166 30.93 -25.96 -2.55
N PHE A 167 30.82 -24.99 -1.65
CA PHE A 167 29.75 -24.87 -0.67
C PHE A 167 28.62 -23.93 -1.16
N PRO A 168 27.41 -23.97 -0.58
CA PRO A 168 26.40 -22.93 -0.82
C PRO A 168 26.94 -21.55 -0.39
N PRO A 169 26.88 -20.50 -1.24
CA PRO A 169 27.37 -19.18 -0.87
C PRO A 169 26.38 -18.49 0.10
N ASN A 170 26.82 -18.21 1.33
CA ASN A 170 26.02 -17.53 2.35
C ASN A 170 25.63 -16.10 1.97
N GLN A 171 26.43 -15.47 1.10
CA GLN A 171 26.21 -14.15 0.55
C GLN A 171 26.89 -14.06 -0.82
N ILE A 172 26.35 -13.19 -1.65
CA ILE A 172 26.91 -12.79 -2.94
C ILE A 172 26.89 -11.26 -2.98
N GLY A 173 27.86 -10.62 -3.63
CA GLY A 173 27.93 -9.17 -3.70
C GLY A 173 28.87 -8.68 -4.79
N PHE A 174 28.37 -7.84 -5.70
CA PHE A 174 29.20 -7.18 -6.71
C PHE A 174 29.96 -6.01 -6.08
N ILE A 175 31.14 -5.68 -6.61
CA ILE A 175 31.87 -4.48 -6.20
C ILE A 175 31.03 -3.20 -6.43
N PRO A 176 30.92 -2.28 -5.47
CA PRO A 176 30.11 -1.06 -5.61
C PRO A 176 30.83 0.03 -6.43
N ASP A 177 31.02 -0.23 -7.72
CA ASP A 177 31.80 0.61 -8.63
C ASP A 177 30.94 1.23 -9.76
N LEU A 178 30.18 2.27 -9.41
CA LEU A 178 29.35 3.04 -10.36
C LEU A 178 30.17 3.77 -11.43
N GLU A 179 31.43 4.12 -11.14
CA GLU A 179 32.33 4.86 -12.04
C GLU A 179 33.13 3.97 -13.00
N ASN A 180 32.99 2.64 -12.94
CA ASN A 180 33.77 1.67 -13.72
C ASN A 180 35.30 1.83 -13.56
N ARG A 181 35.76 2.22 -12.37
CA ARG A 181 37.19 2.32 -12.02
C ARG A 181 37.84 0.96 -11.81
N TYR A 182 37.05 -0.04 -11.46
CA TYR A 182 37.48 -1.39 -11.10
C TYR A 182 37.03 -2.42 -12.15
N PRO A 183 37.75 -3.56 -12.27
CA PRO A 183 37.26 -4.70 -13.04
C PRO A 183 35.90 -5.15 -12.52
N ASP A 184 35.15 -5.85 -13.36
CA ASP A 184 33.84 -6.39 -12.98
C ASP A 184 34.03 -7.59 -12.05
N LEU A 185 33.76 -7.38 -10.76
CA LEU A 185 34.06 -8.32 -9.68
C LEU A 185 32.80 -8.69 -8.90
N ILE A 186 32.73 -9.97 -8.58
CA ILE A 186 31.74 -10.56 -7.69
C ILE A 186 32.45 -11.27 -6.55
N ALA A 187 31.99 -11.03 -5.33
CA ALA A 187 32.42 -11.71 -4.13
C ALA A 187 31.40 -12.79 -3.73
N THR A 188 31.89 -13.91 -3.18
CA THR A 188 31.08 -14.96 -2.56
C THR A 188 31.71 -15.39 -1.23
N SER A 189 30.88 -15.73 -0.24
CA SER A 189 31.36 -16.23 1.06
C SER A 189 30.85 -17.63 1.36
N ALA A 190 31.74 -18.53 1.78
CA ALA A 190 31.36 -19.77 2.44
C ALA A 190 32.46 -20.24 3.41
N ASP A 191 33.36 -21.09 2.94
CA ASP A 191 34.61 -21.51 3.60
C ASP A 191 35.61 -20.35 3.70
N PHE A 192 35.76 -19.62 2.60
CA PHE A 192 36.56 -18.41 2.45
C PHE A 192 35.74 -17.31 1.78
N LEU A 193 36.31 -16.10 1.72
CA LEU A 193 35.84 -15.05 0.84
C LEU A 193 36.52 -15.24 -0.52
N ARG A 194 35.76 -15.52 -1.58
CA ARG A 194 36.30 -15.71 -2.94
C ARG A 194 35.92 -14.53 -3.82
N LEU A 195 36.88 -14.01 -4.58
CA LEU A 195 36.66 -12.98 -5.60
C LEU A 195 36.76 -13.60 -6.99
N TRP A 196 35.79 -13.29 -7.83
CA TRP A 196 35.71 -13.76 -9.20
C TRP A 196 35.61 -12.57 -10.16
N ARG A 197 36.35 -12.62 -11.26
CA ARG A 197 36.25 -11.64 -12.35
C ARG A 197 35.25 -12.13 -13.39
N ILE A 198 34.33 -11.25 -13.77
CA ILE A 198 33.42 -11.48 -14.89
C ILE A 198 34.04 -10.83 -16.13
N HIS A 199 34.26 -11.62 -17.18
CA HIS A 199 34.78 -11.15 -18.45
C HIS A 199 33.64 -10.65 -19.36
N PRO A 200 33.92 -9.79 -20.38
CA PRO A 200 32.88 -9.24 -21.25
C PRO A 200 32.02 -10.28 -22.00
N ASN A 201 32.52 -11.51 -22.14
CA ASN A 201 31.80 -12.66 -22.73
C ASN A 201 30.96 -13.45 -21.70
N ASN A 202 30.74 -12.92 -20.49
CA ASN A 202 30.07 -13.55 -19.35
C ASN A 202 30.76 -14.82 -18.79
N SER A 203 31.98 -15.15 -19.25
CA SER A 203 32.78 -16.17 -18.56
C SER A 203 33.32 -15.61 -17.24
N VAL A 204 33.49 -16.48 -16.24
CA VAL A 204 33.92 -16.11 -14.89
C VAL A 204 35.20 -16.85 -14.54
N THR A 205 36.17 -16.14 -13.96
CA THR A 205 37.43 -16.72 -13.47
C THR A 205 37.64 -16.36 -12.00
N GLU A 206 38.01 -17.34 -11.18
CA GLU A 206 38.44 -17.09 -9.80
C GLU A 206 39.75 -16.26 -9.83
N GLU A 207 39.78 -15.13 -9.12
CA GLU A 207 40.94 -14.24 -9.04
C GLU A 207 41.71 -14.43 -7.74
N ALA A 208 40.99 -14.61 -6.63
CA ALA A 208 41.57 -14.65 -5.29
C ALA A 208 40.68 -15.41 -4.31
N ILE A 209 41.32 -16.19 -3.43
CA ILE A 209 40.74 -16.72 -2.20
C ILE A 209 41.35 -15.93 -1.04
N LEU A 210 40.52 -15.17 -0.34
CA LEU A 210 40.93 -14.32 0.78
C LEU A 210 40.78 -15.10 2.07
N SER A 211 41.93 -15.38 2.70
CA SER A 211 42.05 -15.96 4.03
C SER A 211 42.70 -14.94 4.97
N SER A 212 42.15 -14.82 6.18
CA SER A 212 42.73 -14.02 7.27
C SER A 212 44.03 -14.64 7.78
N ASN A 213 44.18 -15.96 7.69
CA ASN A 213 45.30 -16.70 8.23
C ASN A 213 46.15 -17.33 7.11
N LYS A 214 47.29 -16.69 6.80
CA LYS A 214 48.24 -17.16 5.77
C LYS A 214 48.96 -18.47 6.10
N SER A 215 48.72 -19.05 7.28
CA SER A 215 49.45 -20.22 7.80
C SER A 215 48.60 -21.43 8.19
N SER A 216 47.27 -21.34 8.19
CA SER A 216 46.38 -22.48 8.46
C SER A 216 45.64 -22.94 7.19
N GLN A 217 45.54 -24.26 7.00
CA GLN A 217 44.66 -24.87 5.98
C GLN A 217 43.17 -24.81 6.37
N PHE A 218 42.87 -24.35 7.58
CA PHE A 218 41.53 -24.25 8.13
C PHE A 218 41.33 -22.83 8.67
N THR A 219 40.35 -22.13 8.11
CA THR A 219 39.71 -20.94 8.70
C THR A 219 38.30 -21.33 9.11
N ALA A 220 37.70 -20.60 10.05
CA ALA A 220 36.29 -20.77 10.34
C ALA A 220 35.44 -20.21 9.17
N PRO A 221 34.29 -20.84 8.85
CA PRO A 221 33.45 -20.40 7.74
C PRO A 221 32.84 -19.02 8.02
N LEU A 222 32.68 -18.26 6.94
CA LEU A 222 32.13 -16.91 6.95
C LEU A 222 30.61 -16.95 7.01
N THR A 223 30.03 -16.12 7.88
CA THR A 223 28.57 -16.00 8.06
C THR A 223 27.97 -14.98 7.09
N ASN A 224 28.65 -13.86 6.89
CA ASN A 224 28.29 -12.85 5.89
C ASN A 224 29.51 -12.00 5.48
N PHE A 225 29.31 -11.13 4.49
CA PHE A 225 30.20 -10.00 4.20
C PHE A 225 29.41 -8.79 3.66
N ASP A 226 30.05 -7.62 3.70
CA ASP A 226 29.58 -6.41 3.05
C ASP A 226 30.73 -5.63 2.40
N TRP A 227 30.41 -4.90 1.32
CA TRP A 227 31.35 -4.02 0.61
C TRP A 227 31.20 -2.58 1.11
N ASN A 228 32.31 -1.86 1.27
CA ASN A 228 32.22 -0.43 1.55
C ASN A 228 31.83 0.34 0.28
N GLU A 229 30.63 0.93 0.27
CA GLU A 229 30.09 1.67 -0.88
C GLU A 229 30.82 2.99 -1.17
N VAL A 230 31.54 3.57 -0.20
CA VAL A 230 32.31 4.83 -0.38
C VAL A 230 33.76 4.55 -0.77
N GLU A 231 34.34 3.45 -0.26
CA GLU A 231 35.68 2.97 -0.62
C GLU A 231 35.61 1.52 -1.12
N PRO A 232 35.24 1.27 -2.40
CA PRO A 232 34.98 -0.07 -2.95
C PRO A 232 36.15 -1.06 -2.95
N ARG A 233 37.32 -0.65 -2.44
CA ARG A 233 38.46 -1.53 -2.13
C ARG A 233 38.27 -2.30 -0.82
N LEU A 234 37.44 -1.80 0.10
CA LEU A 234 37.26 -2.41 1.42
C LEU A 234 36.08 -3.39 1.41
N ILE A 235 36.34 -4.59 1.92
CA ILE A 235 35.33 -5.64 2.12
C ILE A 235 35.48 -6.21 3.53
N GLY A 236 34.37 -6.27 4.26
CA GLY A 236 34.31 -6.73 5.65
C GLY A 236 33.58 -8.06 5.74
N THR A 237 34.16 -9.04 6.42
CA THR A 237 33.60 -10.40 6.59
C THR A 237 33.33 -10.71 8.05
N SER A 238 32.17 -11.28 8.36
CA SER A 238 31.82 -11.85 9.66
C SER A 238 32.05 -13.36 9.68
N SER A 239 32.42 -13.93 10.82
CA SER A 239 32.79 -15.34 10.96
C SER A 239 32.16 -15.99 12.19
N ILE A 240 31.98 -17.31 12.13
CA ILE A 240 31.51 -18.13 13.26
C ILE A 240 32.54 -18.20 14.40
N ASP A 241 33.83 -17.88 14.15
CA ASP A 241 34.88 -17.81 15.17
C ASP A 241 34.88 -16.53 16.02
N THR A 242 33.76 -15.79 16.01
CA THR A 242 33.56 -14.51 16.72
C THR A 242 34.35 -13.31 16.15
N THR A 243 35.15 -13.53 15.11
CA THR A 243 35.95 -12.46 14.48
C THR A 243 35.23 -11.74 13.35
N CYS A 244 35.66 -10.50 13.10
CA CYS A 244 35.44 -9.78 11.86
C CYS A 244 36.78 -9.42 11.23
N THR A 245 36.89 -9.60 9.92
CA THR A 245 38.10 -9.28 9.14
C THR A 245 37.74 -8.26 8.08
N ILE A 246 38.55 -7.21 7.96
CA ILE A 246 38.43 -6.20 6.90
C ILE A 246 39.62 -6.38 5.97
N TYR A 247 39.34 -6.62 4.70
CA TYR A 247 40.35 -6.74 3.65
C TYR A 247 40.41 -5.45 2.83
N ASP A 248 41.60 -5.14 2.32
CA ASP A 248 41.83 -4.10 1.32
C ASP A 248 42.21 -4.77 -0.02
N VAL A 249 41.41 -4.52 -1.05
CA VAL A 249 41.47 -5.12 -2.38
C VAL A 249 42.10 -4.12 -3.35
N GLU A 250 43.40 -4.24 -3.55
CA GLU A 250 44.18 -3.42 -4.48
C GLU A 250 44.00 -3.89 -5.93
N ALA A 251 42.94 -3.38 -6.58
CA ALA A 251 42.76 -3.50 -8.01
C ALA A 251 43.31 -2.26 -8.75
N GLN A 252 44.57 -2.34 -9.22
CA GLN A 252 45.20 -1.25 -9.98
C GLN A 252 44.63 -1.12 -11.39
N GLN A 253 44.05 0.04 -11.73
CA GLN A 253 43.65 0.38 -13.09
C GLN A 253 44.86 0.88 -13.90
N ALA A 254 45.67 -0.05 -14.41
CA ALA A 254 46.76 0.26 -15.35
C ALA A 254 46.25 0.12 -16.80
N VAL A 255 46.31 1.22 -17.57
CA VAL A 255 45.91 1.26 -18.97
C VAL A 255 46.67 0.20 -19.78
N GLY A 256 45.95 -0.82 -20.27
CA GLY A 256 46.44 -1.79 -21.25
C GLY A 256 47.06 -3.09 -20.73
N LEU A 257 47.18 -3.31 -19.41
CA LEU A 257 47.76 -4.56 -18.86
C LEU A 257 46.92 -5.11 -17.69
N ILE A 258 46.32 -6.29 -17.90
CA ILE A 258 45.56 -7.00 -16.88
C ILE A 258 46.54 -7.58 -15.85
N ARG A 259 46.60 -6.98 -14.67
CA ARG A 259 47.28 -7.56 -13.49
C ARG A 259 46.28 -8.40 -12.66
N PRO A 260 46.75 -9.46 -11.98
CA PRO A 260 45.98 -10.13 -10.93
C PRO A 260 45.65 -9.14 -9.80
N ILE A 261 44.52 -9.35 -9.14
CA ILE A 261 44.11 -8.52 -8.00
C ILE A 261 44.92 -8.93 -6.76
N SER A 262 45.58 -7.97 -6.13
CA SER A 262 46.23 -8.16 -4.84
C SER A 262 45.30 -7.78 -3.69
N PHE A 263 45.38 -8.51 -2.59
CA PHE A 263 44.61 -8.22 -1.38
C PHE A 263 45.50 -8.26 -0.14
N SER A 264 45.11 -7.50 0.87
CA SER A 264 45.73 -7.53 2.20
C SER A 264 44.67 -7.55 3.29
N VAL A 265 45.00 -8.12 4.46
CA VAL A 265 44.18 -7.96 5.67
C VAL A 265 44.50 -6.58 6.24
N LYS A 266 43.53 -5.67 6.21
CA LYS A 266 43.65 -4.32 6.79
C LYS A 266 43.53 -4.37 8.31
N THR A 267 42.61 -5.19 8.82
CA THR A 267 42.48 -5.51 10.24
C THR A 267 41.70 -6.81 10.45
N GLN A 268 41.93 -7.48 11.57
CA GLN A 268 41.10 -8.55 12.09
C GLN A 268 40.92 -8.33 13.60
N LEU A 269 39.68 -8.44 14.08
CA LEU A 269 39.33 -8.23 15.48
C LEU A 269 38.28 -9.24 15.96
N ILE A 270 38.22 -9.45 17.27
CA ILE A 270 37.12 -10.16 17.93
C ILE A 270 35.98 -9.15 18.09
N ALA A 271 34.88 -9.34 17.39
CA ALA A 271 33.77 -8.39 17.40
C ALA A 271 32.78 -8.67 18.55
N HIS A 272 32.50 -9.95 18.78
CA HIS A 272 31.52 -10.46 19.72
C HIS A 272 32.10 -11.55 20.61
N ASP A 273 31.42 -11.90 21.71
CA ASP A 273 31.82 -13.00 22.60
C ASP A 273 31.30 -14.38 22.14
N LYS A 274 30.62 -14.38 20.99
CA LYS A 274 29.94 -15.51 20.34
C LYS A 274 29.98 -15.30 18.81
N PRO A 275 29.57 -16.29 17.98
CA PRO A 275 29.53 -16.14 16.52
C PRO A 275 28.95 -14.81 16.05
N VAL A 276 29.62 -14.17 15.08
CA VAL A 276 29.08 -12.97 14.42
C VAL A 276 28.18 -13.44 13.29
N HIS A 277 26.95 -12.95 13.23
CA HIS A 277 26.00 -13.36 12.19
C HIS A 277 26.06 -12.46 10.95
N ASP A 278 26.27 -11.16 11.14
CA ASP A 278 26.20 -10.19 10.07
C ASP A 278 27.08 -8.96 10.33
N ILE A 279 27.51 -8.30 9.26
CA ILE A 279 28.36 -7.10 9.23
C ILE A 279 27.85 -6.17 8.11
N ALA A 280 27.74 -4.87 8.38
CA ALA A 280 27.39 -3.88 7.37
C ALA A 280 28.15 -2.55 7.57
N PHE A 281 28.75 -2.04 6.50
CA PHE A 281 29.38 -0.72 6.47
C PHE A 281 28.34 0.39 6.58
N SER A 282 28.66 1.39 7.38
CA SER A 282 27.83 2.57 7.56
C SER A 282 28.26 3.68 6.61
N ARG A 283 27.32 4.56 6.24
CA ARG A 283 27.61 5.80 5.50
C ARG A 283 27.81 7.04 6.41
N ILE A 284 27.70 6.88 7.74
CA ILE A 284 27.90 7.98 8.70
C ILE A 284 29.33 8.54 8.57
N PHE A 285 29.51 9.86 8.78
CA PHE A 285 30.80 10.55 8.76
C PHE A 285 31.65 10.28 7.49
N ASN A 286 31.02 10.40 6.32
CA ASN A 286 31.58 10.06 4.99
C ASN A 286 31.83 8.56 4.75
N GLY A 287 31.35 7.66 5.60
CA GLY A 287 31.19 6.23 5.33
C GLY A 287 32.46 5.40 5.15
N LYS A 288 33.65 5.97 5.39
CA LYS A 288 34.93 5.28 5.16
C LYS A 288 35.30 4.31 6.28
N ASP A 289 35.03 4.72 7.51
CA ASP A 289 35.66 4.14 8.70
C ASP A 289 34.68 3.39 9.61
N ASN A 290 33.36 3.53 9.42
CA ASN A 290 32.37 2.98 10.36
C ASN A 290 31.64 1.76 9.81
N PHE A 291 31.44 0.76 10.67
CA PHE A 291 30.64 -0.43 10.38
C PHE A 291 29.94 -0.93 11.65
N ALA A 292 28.86 -1.69 11.48
CA ALA A 292 28.17 -2.38 12.55
C ALA A 292 28.20 -3.89 12.34
N THR A 293 28.15 -4.65 13.43
CA THR A 293 28.05 -6.10 13.46
C THR A 293 26.93 -6.52 14.41
N VAL A 294 26.34 -7.68 14.15
CA VAL A 294 25.40 -8.35 15.07
C VAL A 294 25.84 -9.78 15.33
N GLY A 295 25.63 -10.25 16.56
CA GLY A 295 26.12 -11.56 16.99
C GLY A 295 25.11 -12.40 17.77
N ALA A 296 25.49 -13.67 17.95
CA ALA A 296 24.75 -14.63 18.76
C ALA A 296 24.79 -14.36 20.27
N ASP A 297 25.47 -13.29 20.70
CA ASP A 297 25.41 -12.73 22.06
C ASP A 297 24.18 -11.83 22.27
N GLY A 298 23.43 -11.53 21.22
CA GLY A 298 22.25 -10.66 21.26
C GLY A 298 22.58 -9.17 21.22
N SER A 299 23.82 -8.79 20.92
CA SER A 299 24.23 -7.40 20.81
C SER A 299 24.42 -6.96 19.36
N ALA A 300 24.15 -5.67 19.10
CA ALA A 300 24.58 -4.94 17.91
C ALA A 300 25.69 -3.99 18.33
N ARG A 301 26.86 -4.10 17.68
CA ARG A 301 28.08 -3.35 18.04
C ARG A 301 28.53 -2.52 16.84
N MET A 302 28.96 -1.28 17.10
CA MET A 302 29.49 -0.35 16.10
C MET A 302 30.98 -0.10 16.34
N PHE A 303 31.74 -0.04 15.26
CA PHE A 303 33.20 0.10 15.24
C PHE A 303 33.64 1.29 14.38
N ASP A 304 34.85 1.79 14.64
CA ASP A 304 35.54 2.81 13.84
C ASP A 304 36.93 2.28 13.48
N LEU A 305 37.24 2.13 12.19
CA LEU A 305 38.52 1.62 11.67
C LEU A 305 39.74 2.42 12.15
N ARG A 306 39.55 3.65 12.61
CA ARG A 306 40.60 4.52 13.16
C ARG A 306 40.85 4.27 14.65
N HIS A 307 39.87 3.70 15.36
CA HIS A 307 39.85 3.56 16.83
C HIS A 307 39.32 2.17 17.26
N LEU A 308 39.89 1.10 16.69
CA LEU A 308 39.44 -0.28 16.89
C LEU A 308 39.59 -0.83 18.33
N GLU A 309 40.26 -0.09 19.22
CA GLU A 309 40.36 -0.43 20.66
C GLU A 309 39.01 -0.29 21.40
N HIS A 310 38.03 0.40 20.79
CA HIS A 310 36.72 0.64 21.37
C HIS A 310 35.60 0.27 20.40
N SER A 311 34.61 -0.47 20.89
CA SER A 311 33.34 -0.71 20.22
C SER A 311 32.20 -0.12 21.04
N THR A 312 31.15 0.35 20.35
CA THR A 312 29.95 0.90 20.99
C THR A 312 28.81 -0.09 20.82
N ILE A 313 28.24 -0.60 21.91
CA ILE A 313 26.98 -1.36 21.84
C ILE A 313 25.86 -0.37 21.51
N VAL A 314 25.24 -0.51 20.35
CA VAL A 314 24.13 0.35 19.89
C VAL A 314 22.77 -0.25 20.22
N TYR A 315 22.70 -1.56 20.43
CA TYR A 315 21.51 -2.26 20.91
C TYR A 315 21.91 -3.59 21.57
N GLU A 316 21.15 -4.01 22.58
CA GLU A 316 21.22 -5.36 23.15
C GLU A 316 19.79 -5.88 23.30
N ASP A 317 19.54 -7.11 22.87
CA ASP A 317 18.23 -7.73 23.01
C ASP A 317 17.90 -8.01 24.49
N PRO A 318 16.72 -7.63 25.01
CA PRO A 318 16.37 -7.83 26.42
C PRO A 318 16.38 -9.28 26.90
N LEU A 319 16.20 -10.25 25.99
CA LEU A 319 16.24 -11.69 26.27
C LEU A 319 17.61 -12.30 25.88
N LYS A 320 18.54 -11.49 25.39
CA LYS A 320 19.84 -11.89 24.80
C LYS A 320 19.68 -12.95 23.71
N LEU A 321 18.58 -12.89 22.97
CA LEU A 321 18.36 -13.73 21.79
C LEU A 321 19.34 -13.35 20.67
N PRO A 322 19.89 -14.31 19.91
CA PRO A 322 20.80 -14.03 18.81
C PRO A 322 20.24 -13.01 17.81
N LEU A 323 20.98 -11.96 17.50
CA LEU A 323 20.59 -11.01 16.45
C LEU A 323 21.05 -11.53 15.09
N MET A 324 20.17 -11.51 14.10
CA MET A 324 20.34 -12.32 12.88
C MET A 324 20.87 -11.54 11.68
N ARG A 325 20.43 -10.29 11.49
CA ARG A 325 20.81 -9.44 10.35
C ARG A 325 20.95 -7.98 10.76
N VAL A 326 21.76 -7.23 10.01
CA VAL A 326 21.93 -5.78 10.21
C VAL A 326 21.78 -5.02 8.90
N ALA A 327 20.89 -4.02 8.87
CA ALA A 327 20.63 -3.22 7.67
C ALA A 327 20.64 -1.72 7.98
N TRP A 328 21.53 -0.98 7.32
CA TRP A 328 21.59 0.49 7.40
C TRP A 328 20.56 1.17 6.49
N ASN A 329 19.94 2.23 6.98
CA ASN A 329 19.11 3.11 6.19
C ASN A 329 19.96 3.92 5.21
N LYS A 330 19.64 3.83 3.92
CA LYS A 330 20.43 4.40 2.82
C LYS A 330 20.22 5.90 2.64
N GLN A 331 19.20 6.50 3.26
CA GLN A 331 18.92 7.94 3.25
C GLN A 331 19.28 8.59 4.61
N GLU A 332 18.84 8.00 5.72
CA GLU A 332 19.14 8.47 7.07
C GLU A 332 20.19 7.58 7.74
N HIS A 333 21.47 7.86 7.50
CA HIS A 333 22.57 6.95 7.87
C HIS A 333 22.70 6.63 9.37
N TYR A 334 22.05 7.39 10.26
CA TYR A 334 22.01 7.11 11.70
C TYR A 334 21.05 5.99 12.10
N HIS A 335 20.14 5.59 11.20
CA HIS A 335 19.15 4.55 11.45
C HIS A 335 19.62 3.17 10.99
N LEU A 336 19.51 2.21 11.90
CA LEU A 336 19.84 0.81 11.74
C LEU A 336 18.57 -0.03 11.94
N ALA A 337 18.44 -1.15 11.25
CA ALA A 337 17.44 -2.16 11.54
C ALA A 337 18.09 -3.52 11.82
N THR A 338 17.49 -4.29 12.73
CA THR A 338 17.90 -5.65 13.10
C THR A 338 16.69 -6.46 13.57
N PHE A 339 16.82 -7.78 13.69
CA PHE A 339 15.83 -8.65 14.32
C PHE A 339 16.51 -9.80 15.07
N ALA A 340 15.86 -10.27 16.14
CA ALA A 340 16.31 -11.41 16.92
C ALA A 340 15.81 -12.73 16.33
N GLN A 341 16.54 -13.82 16.59
CA GLN A 341 16.17 -15.17 16.18
C GLN A 341 14.76 -15.53 16.68
N ASP A 342 13.97 -16.16 15.82
CA ASP A 342 12.58 -16.61 16.04
C ASP A 342 11.60 -15.49 16.43
N SER A 343 12.02 -14.22 16.38
CA SER A 343 11.20 -13.05 16.69
C SER A 343 10.28 -12.69 15.53
N THR A 344 9.08 -12.23 15.86
CA THR A 344 8.15 -11.56 14.94
C THR A 344 8.40 -10.04 14.86
N GLU A 345 9.32 -9.51 15.68
CA GLU A 345 9.63 -8.08 15.78
C GLU A 345 10.88 -7.70 14.99
N VAL A 346 10.77 -6.65 14.17
CA VAL A 346 11.95 -5.91 13.64
C VAL A 346 12.20 -4.69 14.52
N ILE A 347 13.46 -4.47 14.89
CA ILE A 347 13.90 -3.39 15.76
C ILE A 347 14.57 -2.31 14.91
N ILE A 348 14.09 -1.08 15.00
CA ILE A 348 14.75 0.10 14.44
C ILE A 348 15.50 0.81 15.55
N ILE A 349 16.76 1.17 15.30
CA ILE A 349 17.69 1.76 16.26
C ILE A 349 18.21 3.07 15.66
N ASP A 350 18.18 4.16 16.44
CA ASP A 350 18.97 5.35 16.16
C ASP A 350 20.29 5.24 16.93
N ILE A 351 21.41 5.15 16.21
CA ILE A 351 22.73 4.99 16.85
C ILE A 351 23.16 6.22 17.68
N ARG A 352 22.45 7.35 17.57
CA ARG A 352 22.61 8.53 18.43
C ARG A 352 21.98 8.35 19.81
N MET A 353 21.06 7.40 19.96
CA MET A 353 20.38 7.01 21.20
C MET A 353 20.63 5.51 21.49
N PRO A 354 21.89 5.11 21.77
CA PRO A 354 22.25 3.71 21.91
C PRO A 354 21.44 2.99 23.01
N CYS A 355 21.18 1.71 22.78
CA CYS A 355 20.37 0.81 23.60
C CYS A 355 18.87 1.16 23.70
N SER A 356 18.42 2.30 23.18
CA SER A 356 17.01 2.65 23.05
C SER A 356 16.51 2.41 21.62
N PRO A 357 15.65 1.40 21.37
CA PRO A 357 15.10 1.20 20.03
C PRO A 357 14.13 2.33 19.70
N LEU A 358 14.33 2.97 18.53
CA LEU A 358 13.46 4.01 18.00
C LEU A 358 12.06 3.47 17.68
N ALA A 359 11.96 2.24 17.17
CA ALA A 359 10.70 1.57 16.87
C ALA A 359 10.81 0.05 16.97
N ARG A 360 9.66 -0.62 17.20
CA ARG A 360 9.50 -2.08 17.18
C ARG A 360 8.34 -2.45 16.27
N LEU A 361 8.63 -3.11 15.15
CA LEU A 361 7.67 -3.43 14.10
C LEU A 361 7.14 -4.85 14.34
N LYS A 362 5.92 -4.98 14.88
CA LYS A 362 5.37 -6.26 15.39
C LYS A 362 4.37 -6.96 14.45
N ASN A 363 4.47 -6.70 13.15
CA ASN A 363 3.41 -7.05 12.19
C ASN A 363 3.56 -8.45 11.55
N HIS A 364 4.62 -9.20 11.87
CA HIS A 364 4.78 -10.56 11.36
C HIS A 364 4.02 -11.57 12.23
N ASN A 365 3.39 -12.55 11.58
CA ASN A 365 2.74 -13.68 12.25
C ASN A 365 3.61 -14.95 12.25
N GLY A 366 4.93 -14.79 12.11
CA GLY A 366 5.95 -15.84 12.10
C GLY A 366 7.35 -15.22 12.14
N ALA A 367 8.38 -16.03 12.32
CA ALA A 367 9.76 -15.56 12.49
C ALA A 367 10.23 -14.72 11.28
N VAL A 368 10.80 -13.55 11.56
CA VAL A 368 11.46 -12.71 10.55
C VAL A 368 12.73 -13.39 10.08
N ASN A 369 13.01 -13.30 8.78
CA ASN A 369 14.12 -13.97 8.11
C ASN A 369 14.84 -13.08 7.07
N GLY A 370 14.21 -11.99 6.62
CA GLY A 370 14.80 -11.05 5.66
C GLY A 370 14.48 -9.60 5.99
N LEU A 371 15.42 -8.70 5.68
CA LEU A 371 15.40 -7.29 6.06
C LEU A 371 16.23 -6.46 5.07
N ALA A 372 15.65 -5.44 4.43
CA ALA A 372 16.42 -4.36 3.82
C ALA A 372 15.61 -3.06 3.68
N TRP A 373 16.31 -1.93 3.71
CA TRP A 373 15.75 -0.59 3.53
C TRP A 373 15.58 -0.24 2.06
N ALA A 374 14.57 0.58 1.73
CA ALA A 374 14.45 1.18 0.41
C ALA A 374 15.60 2.18 0.19
N PRO A 375 16.29 2.15 -0.96
CA PRO A 375 17.34 3.14 -1.21
C PRO A 375 16.82 4.54 -1.52
N HIS A 376 15.63 4.66 -2.13
CA HIS A 376 14.96 5.93 -2.45
C HIS A 376 14.20 6.59 -1.28
N SER A 377 14.02 5.94 -0.12
CA SER A 377 13.19 6.46 0.98
C SER A 377 13.72 6.10 2.37
N ALA A 378 13.82 7.09 3.26
CA ALA A 378 14.19 6.89 4.67
C ALA A 378 13.12 6.15 5.50
N HIS A 379 11.90 6.02 4.99
CA HIS A 379 10.72 5.55 5.75
C HIS A 379 10.14 4.24 5.22
N HIS A 380 10.79 3.64 4.22
CA HIS A 380 10.38 2.37 3.64
C HIS A 380 11.39 1.28 4.00
N ILE A 381 10.91 0.22 4.62
CA ILE A 381 11.68 -0.98 4.91
C ILE A 381 10.87 -2.20 4.48
N CYS A 382 11.52 -3.18 3.87
CA CYS A 382 10.90 -4.45 3.53
C CYS A 382 11.45 -5.55 4.42
N THR A 383 10.54 -6.43 4.83
CA THR A 383 10.76 -7.45 5.85
C THR A 383 10.03 -8.72 5.44
N ALA A 384 10.67 -9.87 5.59
CA ALA A 384 10.11 -11.16 5.17
C ALA A 384 10.11 -12.18 6.31
N LYS A 385 9.16 -13.11 6.25
CA LYS A 385 9.00 -14.22 7.20
C LYS A 385 9.30 -15.56 6.55
N LEU A 386 9.64 -16.56 7.36
CA LEU A 386 9.60 -17.96 6.94
C LEU A 386 8.15 -18.50 6.95
N ILE A 387 7.82 -19.41 6.03
CA ILE A 387 6.58 -20.19 6.06
C ILE A 387 6.97 -21.64 6.32
N GLU A 388 6.58 -22.19 7.46
CA GLU A 388 6.75 -23.62 7.75
C GLU A 388 5.59 -24.42 7.16
N TYR A 389 5.90 -25.45 6.39
CA TYR A 389 4.90 -26.37 5.85
C TYR A 389 4.63 -27.51 6.83
N SER A 390 3.39 -27.61 7.31
CA SER A 390 2.91 -28.83 7.97
C SER A 390 2.63 -29.91 6.92
N ASN A 391 3.31 -31.05 7.05
CA ASN A 391 3.15 -32.17 6.13
C ASN A 391 1.77 -32.83 6.27
N GLU A 392 0.81 -32.49 5.42
CA GLU A 392 -0.18 -33.44 4.90
C GLU A 392 -0.89 -32.94 3.62
N GLN A 393 -1.00 -33.83 2.64
CA GLN A 393 -1.60 -33.66 1.30
C GLN A 393 -0.83 -32.83 0.24
N GLN A 394 -0.26 -33.56 -0.72
CA GLN A 394 0.26 -33.03 -1.97
C GLN A 394 -0.85 -32.39 -2.83
N LYS A 395 -0.88 -31.07 -2.87
CA LYS A 395 -1.44 -30.33 -4.02
C LYS A 395 -0.61 -29.08 -4.25
N TYR A 396 0.09 -29.01 -5.38
CA TYR A 396 0.82 -27.82 -5.80
C TYR A 396 -0.15 -26.68 -6.13
N ARG A 397 -0.67 -26.03 -5.09
CA ARG A 397 -1.22 -24.69 -5.20
C ARG A 397 -0.02 -23.76 -5.12
N LEU A 398 0.26 -23.02 -6.19
CA LEU A 398 0.90 -21.73 -5.98
C LEU A 398 -0.10 -20.89 -5.18
N GLU A 399 0.01 -20.97 -3.86
CA GLU A 399 0.06 -19.74 -3.10
C GLU A 399 1.25 -18.97 -3.70
N THR A 400 0.96 -18.14 -4.71
CA THR A 400 1.85 -17.03 -5.04
C THR A 400 2.16 -16.39 -3.71
N ALA A 401 3.43 -16.43 -3.30
CA ALA A 401 3.90 -15.80 -2.08
C ALA A 401 3.35 -14.38 -2.11
N ASN A 402 2.29 -14.16 -1.33
CA ASN A 402 1.70 -12.86 -1.13
C ASN A 402 2.76 -12.15 -0.31
N ALA A 403 3.69 -11.50 -1.01
CA ALA A 403 4.46 -10.39 -0.51
C ALA A 403 3.45 -9.26 -0.21
N LYS A 404 2.64 -9.49 0.83
CA LYS A 404 1.64 -8.62 1.44
C LYS A 404 2.15 -8.24 2.84
N CYS A 405 3.45 -7.94 2.93
CA CYS A 405 4.10 -7.31 4.07
C CYS A 405 4.84 -6.05 3.61
N TRP A 406 4.13 -5.20 2.84
CA TRP A 406 4.55 -3.83 2.57
C TRP A 406 4.14 -2.96 3.75
N TRP A 407 5.07 -2.68 4.65
CA TRP A 407 4.87 -1.74 5.75
C TRP A 407 5.76 -0.51 5.54
N CYS A 408 5.21 0.51 4.89
CA CYS A 408 5.74 1.86 5.03
C CYS A 408 5.54 2.29 6.49
N ILE A 409 6.61 2.73 7.16
CA ILE A 409 6.55 3.28 8.50
C ILE A 409 7.33 4.59 8.49
N ALA A 410 6.58 5.69 8.38
CA ALA A 410 7.08 7.02 8.66
C ALA A 410 7.58 7.07 10.11
N LEU A 411 8.90 7.23 10.27
CA LEU A 411 9.53 7.46 11.56
C LEU A 411 9.59 8.96 11.80
N CYS A 412 8.90 9.44 12.84
CA CYS A 412 9.08 10.79 13.36
C CYS A 412 9.24 10.71 14.89
N GLY A 413 10.34 11.25 15.41
CA GLY A 413 10.77 11.09 16.81
C GLY A 413 10.03 11.99 17.83
N THR A 414 9.97 11.57 19.11
CA THR A 414 10.91 11.96 20.21
C THR A 414 10.54 13.31 20.87
N GLU A 415 10.47 13.53 22.20
CA GLU A 415 11.00 12.84 23.41
C GLU A 415 10.06 13.00 24.66
N GLY A 416 10.33 12.29 25.77
CA GLY A 416 10.10 12.85 27.14
C GLY A 416 9.30 12.04 28.18
N ILE A 417 9.99 11.31 29.07
CA ILE A 417 9.55 10.72 30.37
C ILE A 417 10.73 10.94 31.34
N PRO A 418 10.61 11.37 32.62
CA PRO A 418 9.70 10.87 33.68
C PRO A 418 8.96 12.01 34.47
N ASP A 419 8.18 11.81 35.55
CA ASP A 419 7.97 10.68 36.45
C ASP A 419 6.56 10.67 37.10
N VAL A 420 6.29 9.70 37.99
CA VAL A 420 5.01 9.41 38.70
C VAL A 420 4.43 10.59 39.50
N GLY A 421 3.12 10.88 39.36
CA GLY A 421 2.37 11.69 40.33
C GLY A 421 0.99 12.22 39.90
N THR A 422 -0.08 11.53 40.33
CA THR A 422 -1.47 12.02 40.54
C THR A 422 -1.91 13.38 39.97
N GLY A 423 -2.90 13.39 39.06
CA GLY A 423 -3.85 14.50 38.94
C GLY A 423 -4.21 14.99 37.52
N ALA A 424 -5.37 14.55 37.03
CA ALA A 424 -6.28 15.18 36.05
C ALA A 424 -5.77 16.00 34.83
N SER A 425 -6.43 15.71 33.70
CA SER A 425 -6.61 16.52 32.47
C SER A 425 -5.62 16.39 31.31
N GLY A 426 -6.15 15.91 30.17
CA GLY A 426 -5.79 16.34 28.81
C GLY A 426 -4.47 15.87 28.20
N ARG A 427 -4.49 14.72 27.51
CA ARG A 427 -3.60 14.44 26.37
C ARG A 427 -4.44 13.89 25.22
N GLU A 428 -4.19 14.35 24.01
CA GLU A 428 -4.81 13.80 22.79
C GLU A 428 -4.15 12.45 22.45
N ASP A 429 -4.98 11.46 22.09
CA ASP A 429 -4.53 10.08 21.90
C ASP A 429 -3.75 9.87 20.61
N ASP A 430 -2.60 9.21 20.74
CA ASP A 430 -1.81 8.67 19.64
C ASP A 430 -2.58 7.50 19.00
N LYS A 431 -3.15 7.72 17.80
CA LYS A 431 -4.22 6.87 17.24
C LYS A 431 -3.75 5.44 16.91
N ARG A 432 -4.01 4.51 17.84
CA ARG A 432 -3.90 3.06 17.64
C ARG A 432 -4.88 2.59 16.57
N LYS A 433 -4.51 1.59 15.76
CA LYS A 433 -5.44 0.91 14.84
C LYS A 433 -6.44 0.08 15.65
N GLU A 434 -7.73 0.31 15.42
CA GLU A 434 -8.82 -0.30 16.17
C GLU A 434 -9.75 -1.07 15.22
N ILE A 435 -10.03 -2.33 15.57
CA ILE A 435 -10.89 -3.25 14.82
C ILE A 435 -11.76 -3.97 15.84
N TYR A 436 -13.08 -3.90 15.66
CA TYR A 436 -14.04 -4.60 16.51
C TYR A 436 -14.99 -5.45 15.66
N GLY A 437 -15.17 -6.71 16.03
CA GLY A 437 -15.98 -7.68 15.30
C GLY A 437 -17.22 -8.13 16.09
N TYR A 438 -18.27 -8.50 15.36
CA TYR A 438 -19.47 -9.16 15.85
C TYR A 438 -19.84 -10.31 14.93
N ASP A 439 -19.87 -11.53 15.47
CA ASP A 439 -20.30 -12.73 14.76
C ASP A 439 -21.80 -12.96 14.99
N ALA A 440 -22.59 -12.86 13.92
CA ALA A 440 -24.02 -13.10 13.94
C ALA A 440 -24.35 -14.59 13.77
N PRO A 441 -25.52 -15.06 14.27
CA PRO A 441 -25.97 -16.45 14.11
C PRO A 441 -26.41 -16.80 12.67
N TYR A 442 -26.51 -15.83 11.78
CA TYR A 442 -26.95 -15.97 10.38
C TYR A 442 -26.07 -15.10 9.48
N ASN A 443 -26.04 -15.40 8.17
CA ASN A 443 -25.42 -14.51 7.19
C ASN A 443 -26.04 -13.11 7.24
N LEU A 444 -25.24 -12.07 6.97
CA LEU A 444 -25.66 -10.67 6.97
C LEU A 444 -25.91 -10.17 5.55
N TYR A 445 -26.97 -9.37 5.36
CA TYR A 445 -27.40 -8.89 4.04
C TYR A 445 -27.26 -7.38 3.85
N ALA A 446 -27.69 -6.60 4.85
CA ALA A 446 -27.55 -5.14 4.87
C ALA A 446 -27.09 -4.68 6.27
N SER A 447 -26.48 -3.50 6.34
CA SER A 447 -26.11 -2.85 7.60
C SER A 447 -26.28 -1.34 7.53
N ALA A 448 -26.36 -0.67 8.67
CA ALA A 448 -26.45 0.79 8.73
C ALA A 448 -25.96 1.36 10.07
N TRP A 449 -25.21 2.47 10.00
CA TRP A 449 -24.78 3.26 11.16
C TRP A 449 -25.91 4.11 11.73
N SER A 450 -26.07 4.07 13.06
CA SER A 450 -26.87 5.04 13.81
C SER A 450 -26.25 6.42 13.69
N CYS A 451 -27.03 7.43 13.28
CA CYS A 451 -26.55 8.81 13.21
C CYS A 451 -26.46 9.48 14.60
N ALA A 452 -27.01 8.86 15.64
CA ALA A 452 -27.05 9.40 17.00
C ALA A 452 -25.64 9.66 17.59
N THR A 453 -25.44 10.88 18.10
CA THR A 453 -24.19 11.32 18.76
C THR A 453 -24.19 11.13 20.27
N ASP A 454 -25.34 10.81 20.88
CA ASP A 454 -25.44 10.77 22.35
C ASP A 454 -24.63 9.59 22.93
N PRO A 455 -24.07 9.72 24.15
CA PRO A 455 -23.22 8.68 24.74
C PRO A 455 -23.90 7.32 24.95
N GLN A 456 -25.24 7.25 24.97
CA GLN A 456 -25.96 5.99 25.15
C GLN A 456 -26.15 5.22 23.85
N ARG A 457 -26.16 5.91 22.69
CA ARG A 457 -26.42 5.34 21.36
C ARG A 457 -25.26 5.48 20.37
N ARG A 458 -24.14 6.04 20.83
CA ARG A 458 -22.85 6.09 20.12
C ARG A 458 -22.39 4.69 19.69
N PHE A 459 -21.76 4.62 18.51
CA PHE A 459 -21.27 3.40 17.87
C PHE A 459 -22.29 2.25 17.76
N ARG A 460 -23.57 2.60 17.57
CA ARG A 460 -24.67 1.65 17.33
C ARG A 460 -24.86 1.43 15.83
N LEU A 461 -25.09 0.18 15.44
CA LEU A 461 -25.39 -0.25 14.08
C LEU A 461 -26.65 -1.13 14.06
N ALA A 462 -27.33 -1.16 12.92
CA ALA A 462 -28.35 -2.15 12.62
C ALA A 462 -27.79 -3.10 11.54
N VAL A 463 -28.07 -4.40 11.65
CA VAL A 463 -27.73 -5.42 10.64
C VAL A 463 -28.93 -6.32 10.38
N SER A 464 -29.16 -6.70 9.12
CA SER A 464 -30.22 -7.65 8.74
C SER A 464 -29.64 -9.01 8.39
N SER A 465 -30.38 -10.07 8.75
CA SER A 465 -30.05 -11.42 8.33
C SER A 465 -30.34 -11.66 6.84
N PHE A 466 -29.68 -12.67 6.29
CA PHE A 466 -30.09 -13.40 5.10
C PHE A 466 -30.53 -14.81 5.53
N ILE A 467 -31.84 -15.02 5.64
CA ILE A 467 -32.49 -16.31 5.86
C ILE A 467 -33.46 -16.53 4.69
N GLU A 468 -33.41 -17.69 4.04
CA GLU A 468 -34.26 -17.99 2.87
C GLU A 468 -35.75 -18.11 3.23
N GLU A 469 -36.05 -18.45 4.48
CA GLU A 469 -37.39 -18.56 5.04
C GLU A 469 -37.99 -17.20 5.47
N TYR A 470 -39.31 -17.18 5.68
CA TYR A 470 -40.07 -16.03 6.19
C TYR A 470 -39.86 -15.84 7.72
N SER A 471 -38.60 -15.70 8.14
CA SER A 471 -38.20 -15.68 9.56
C SER A 471 -37.00 -14.78 9.85
N ASN A 472 -36.69 -13.88 8.90
CA ASN A 472 -35.56 -12.95 8.97
C ASN A 472 -35.58 -12.05 10.22
N LYS A 473 -34.41 -11.50 10.54
CA LYS A 473 -34.16 -10.70 11.75
C LYS A 473 -33.44 -9.41 11.39
N VAL A 474 -33.68 -8.37 12.19
CA VAL A 474 -32.82 -7.19 12.26
C VAL A 474 -32.27 -7.10 13.68
N SER A 475 -30.95 -7.03 13.79
CA SER A 475 -30.22 -6.95 15.05
C SER A 475 -29.59 -5.57 15.23
N ILE A 476 -29.74 -5.01 16.42
CA ILE A 476 -29.10 -3.77 16.85
C ILE A 476 -27.86 -4.15 17.66
N VAL A 477 -26.69 -3.77 17.15
CA VAL A 477 -25.37 -4.06 17.72
C VAL A 477 -24.72 -2.74 18.12
N GLN A 478 -23.94 -2.71 19.20
CA GLN A 478 -23.29 -1.50 19.67
C GLN A 478 -21.91 -1.79 20.25
N LEU A 479 -20.92 -0.95 19.93
CA LEU A 479 -19.61 -1.03 20.57
C LEU A 479 -19.72 -0.67 22.05
N ASP A 480 -19.24 -1.56 22.91
CA ASP A 480 -18.96 -1.23 24.30
C ASP A 480 -17.51 -0.79 24.41
N GLU A 481 -17.28 0.53 24.48
CA GLU A 481 -15.93 1.12 24.56
C GLU A 481 -15.17 0.66 25.82
N THR A 482 -15.85 0.12 26.84
CA THR A 482 -15.20 -0.38 28.07
C THR A 482 -14.81 -1.85 27.99
N ALA A 483 -15.59 -2.67 27.27
CA ALA A 483 -15.25 -4.07 27.00
C ALA A 483 -14.32 -4.23 25.79
N GLY A 484 -14.35 -3.29 24.83
CA GLY A 484 -13.64 -3.39 23.56
C GLY A 484 -14.28 -4.37 22.58
N GLU A 485 -15.59 -4.58 22.66
CA GLU A 485 -16.33 -5.57 21.87
C GLU A 485 -17.66 -5.01 21.35
N LEU A 486 -18.12 -5.50 20.19
CA LEU A 486 -19.45 -5.21 19.64
C LEU A 486 -20.50 -6.13 20.29
N ILE A 487 -21.38 -5.55 21.11
CA ILE A 487 -22.39 -6.28 21.87
C ILE A 487 -23.75 -6.20 21.17
N LEU A 488 -24.43 -7.34 21.04
CA LEU A 488 -25.84 -7.39 20.64
C LEU A 488 -26.72 -6.72 21.69
N ARG A 489 -27.43 -5.64 21.32
CA ARG A 489 -28.37 -4.93 22.20
C ARG A 489 -29.79 -5.45 22.07
N ASN A 490 -30.25 -5.75 20.85
CA ASN A 490 -31.57 -6.34 20.62
C ASN A 490 -31.69 -6.99 19.23
N THR A 491 -32.71 -7.82 19.04
CA THR A 491 -33.08 -8.41 17.76
C THR A 491 -34.61 -8.42 17.61
N PHE A 492 -35.11 -8.07 16.44
CA PHE A 492 -36.54 -8.11 16.12
C PHE A 492 -36.81 -8.76 14.77
N ASP A 493 -38.05 -9.20 14.58
CA ASP A 493 -38.46 -10.00 13.42
C ASP A 493 -38.71 -9.13 12.18
N HIS A 494 -38.24 -9.60 11.02
CA HIS A 494 -38.48 -9.01 9.72
C HIS A 494 -38.96 -10.10 8.74
N PRO A 495 -40.00 -9.85 7.90
CA PRO A 495 -40.52 -10.83 6.95
C PRO A 495 -39.49 -11.50 6.03
N TYR A 496 -38.74 -10.69 5.30
CA TYR A 496 -37.79 -11.09 4.26
C TYR A 496 -36.39 -10.53 4.55
N PRO A 497 -35.32 -10.95 3.84
CA PRO A 497 -34.03 -10.27 3.94
C PRO A 497 -34.19 -8.79 3.59
N ALA A 498 -33.76 -7.88 4.47
CA ALA A 498 -33.98 -6.45 4.25
C ALA A 498 -32.99 -5.93 3.19
N THR A 499 -33.50 -5.53 2.02
CA THR A 499 -32.67 -5.16 0.84
C THR A 499 -31.77 -3.94 1.07
N LYS A 500 -32.18 -3.06 1.98
CA LYS A 500 -31.38 -1.97 2.54
C LYS A 500 -31.86 -1.65 3.95
N LEU A 501 -30.96 -1.06 4.72
CA LEU A 501 -31.16 -0.54 6.07
C LEU A 501 -30.68 0.91 6.09
N MET A 502 -31.40 1.79 6.77
CA MET A 502 -30.91 3.14 7.11
C MET A 502 -31.51 3.59 8.43
N TRP A 503 -30.76 4.38 9.18
CA TRP A 503 -31.31 5.16 10.29
C TRP A 503 -31.83 6.50 9.76
N ILE A 504 -32.75 7.14 10.47
CA ILE A 504 -33.05 8.55 10.21
C ILE A 504 -31.75 9.38 10.32
N PRO A 505 -31.40 10.21 9.32
CA PRO A 505 -30.16 10.98 9.33
C PRO A 505 -30.24 12.23 10.22
N ASP A 506 -30.69 12.05 11.47
CA ASP A 506 -30.77 13.08 12.50
C ASP A 506 -29.65 12.92 13.54
N ALA A 507 -28.54 13.62 13.30
CA ALA A 507 -27.43 13.67 14.25
C ALA A 507 -27.73 14.48 15.54
N LYS A 508 -28.86 15.20 15.62
CA LYS A 508 -29.22 16.05 16.76
C LYS A 508 -30.23 15.42 17.71
N GLY A 509 -30.87 14.31 17.34
CA GLY A 509 -31.92 13.66 18.14
C GLY A 509 -33.16 14.54 18.35
N THR A 510 -33.49 15.38 17.38
CA THR A 510 -34.71 16.22 17.34
C THR A 510 -35.96 15.39 16.97
N TYR A 511 -35.75 14.30 16.24
CA TYR A 511 -36.78 13.37 15.77
C TYR A 511 -36.76 12.06 16.57
N PRO A 512 -37.84 11.25 16.47
CA PRO A 512 -37.84 9.87 16.96
C PRO A 512 -36.65 9.06 16.47
N ASP A 513 -36.17 8.12 17.29
CA ASP A 513 -35.12 7.18 16.92
C ASP A 513 -35.70 6.14 15.96
N LEU A 514 -35.52 6.35 14.65
CA LEU A 514 -36.13 5.56 13.58
C LEU A 514 -35.09 4.76 12.79
N VAL A 515 -35.42 3.50 12.52
CA VAL A 515 -34.76 2.64 11.53
C VAL A 515 -35.74 2.40 10.39
N ALA A 516 -35.30 2.58 9.15
CA ALA A 516 -36.02 2.21 7.95
C ALA A 516 -35.49 0.88 7.39
N THR A 517 -36.40 0.00 6.95
CA THR A 517 -36.08 -1.26 6.26
C THR A 517 -36.88 -1.37 4.96
N SER A 518 -36.25 -1.91 3.91
CA SER A 518 -36.91 -2.27 2.64
C SER A 518 -36.99 -3.78 2.45
N GLY A 519 -37.89 -4.21 1.57
CA GLY A 519 -38.21 -5.61 1.28
C GLY A 519 -39.46 -5.64 0.40
N ASP A 520 -40.49 -6.37 0.82
CA ASP A 520 -41.85 -6.28 0.26
C ASP A 520 -42.47 -4.87 0.42
N TYR A 521 -42.20 -4.19 1.54
CA TYR A 521 -42.64 -2.81 1.82
C TYR A 521 -41.55 -2.01 2.52
N LEU A 522 -41.61 -0.68 2.42
CA LEU A 522 -40.80 0.21 3.25
C LEU A 522 -41.44 0.30 4.64
N ARG A 523 -40.70 -0.07 5.68
CA ARG A 523 -41.16 -0.02 7.08
C ARG A 523 -40.31 0.95 7.88
N LEU A 524 -40.96 1.77 8.70
CA LEU A 524 -40.30 2.60 9.70
C LEU A 524 -40.52 1.97 11.07
N TRP A 525 -39.42 1.72 11.78
CA TRP A 525 -39.36 1.13 13.11
C TRP A 525 -38.90 2.18 14.10
N ARG A 526 -39.71 2.47 15.11
CA ARG A 526 -39.31 3.30 16.24
C ARG A 526 -38.59 2.44 17.27
N LEU A 527 -37.40 2.85 17.69
CA LEU A 527 -36.68 2.21 18.79
C LEU A 527 -37.02 2.86 20.14
N GLY A 528 -37.24 2.02 21.15
CA GLY A 528 -37.30 2.39 22.56
C GLY A 528 -35.93 2.68 23.15
N ALA A 529 -35.89 3.18 24.39
CA ALA A 529 -34.64 3.44 25.12
C ALA A 529 -33.81 2.17 25.41
N ASP A 530 -34.47 1.00 25.40
CA ASP A 530 -33.90 -0.34 25.48
C ASP A 530 -33.52 -0.94 24.10
N ASN A 531 -33.62 -0.14 23.02
CA ASN A 531 -33.56 -0.58 21.62
C ASN A 531 -34.67 -1.59 21.24
N SER A 532 -35.81 -1.63 21.94
CA SER A 532 -36.99 -2.37 21.48
C SER A 532 -37.59 -1.74 20.22
N ALA A 533 -37.73 -2.52 19.16
CA ALA A 533 -38.28 -2.03 17.89
C ALA A 533 -39.80 -2.20 17.84
N LYS A 534 -40.50 -1.13 17.49
CA LYS A 534 -41.93 -1.14 17.20
C LYS A 534 -42.17 -0.61 15.79
N ILE A 535 -42.98 -1.31 14.99
CA ILE A 535 -43.43 -0.78 13.69
C ILE A 535 -44.23 0.49 13.95
N GLU A 536 -43.77 1.59 13.38
CA GLU A 536 -44.35 2.92 13.49
C GLU A 536 -45.29 3.17 12.31
N THR A 537 -44.80 2.93 11.08
CA THR A 537 -45.62 2.93 9.85
C THR A 537 -45.06 1.96 8.82
N LEU A 538 -45.95 1.49 7.94
CA LEU A 538 -45.66 0.66 6.79
C LEU A 538 -46.17 1.38 5.54
N LEU A 539 -45.25 1.69 4.64
CA LEU A 539 -45.49 2.50 3.45
C LEU A 539 -45.70 1.57 2.25
N ASN A 540 -46.93 1.58 1.75
CA ASN A 540 -47.40 0.78 0.62
C ASN A 540 -48.18 1.70 -0.33
N THR A 541 -47.81 1.67 -1.61
CA THR A 541 -48.38 2.49 -2.69
C THR A 541 -49.81 2.07 -3.02
N ASN A 542 -50.16 0.81 -2.76
CA ASN A 542 -51.44 0.22 -3.14
C ASN A 542 -52.09 -0.50 -1.96
N ARG A 543 -52.79 0.25 -1.10
CA ARG A 543 -53.56 -0.28 0.05
C ARG A 543 -54.72 -1.22 -0.35
N THR A 544 -54.97 -1.40 -1.64
CA THR A 544 -56.10 -2.16 -2.21
C THR A 544 -55.71 -3.37 -3.07
N ALA A 545 -54.42 -3.55 -3.40
CA ALA A 545 -53.95 -4.71 -4.16
C ALA A 545 -53.40 -5.79 -3.22
N GLU A 546 -53.62 -7.06 -3.56
CA GLU A 546 -53.07 -8.21 -2.82
C GLU A 546 -51.55 -8.35 -3.00
N TYR A 547 -50.96 -7.67 -4.00
CA TYR A 547 -49.54 -7.73 -4.35
C TYR A 547 -48.97 -6.34 -4.66
N CYS A 548 -47.78 -6.07 -4.11
CA CYS A 548 -46.92 -4.94 -4.45
C CYS A 548 -45.59 -5.49 -4.95
N ALA A 549 -44.90 -4.77 -5.84
CA ALA A 549 -43.56 -5.16 -6.27
C ALA A 549 -42.53 -4.92 -5.15
N PRO A 550 -41.59 -5.85 -4.91
CA PRO A 550 -40.58 -5.69 -3.88
C PRO A 550 -39.60 -4.55 -4.19
N LEU A 551 -39.20 -3.87 -3.12
CA LEU A 551 -38.27 -2.75 -3.13
C LEU A 551 -36.83 -3.25 -3.18
N THR A 552 -36.07 -2.77 -4.16
CA THR A 552 -34.65 -3.10 -4.37
C THR A 552 -33.73 -2.28 -3.48
N SER A 553 -34.15 -1.05 -3.15
CA SER A 553 -33.39 -0.10 -2.34
C SER A 553 -34.28 1.09 -1.93
N PHE A 554 -33.75 1.96 -1.07
CA PHE A 554 -34.29 3.27 -0.76
C PHE A 554 -33.17 4.23 -0.32
N ASP A 555 -33.47 5.53 -0.25
CA ASP A 555 -32.58 6.51 0.38
C ASP A 555 -33.40 7.56 1.16
N TRP A 556 -32.82 8.06 2.25
CA TRP A 556 -33.44 9.07 3.11
C TRP A 556 -32.80 10.43 2.80
N ASN A 557 -33.62 11.43 2.48
CA ASN A 557 -33.14 12.76 2.15
C ASN A 557 -32.56 13.47 3.39
N GLU A 558 -31.25 13.74 3.39
CA GLU A 558 -30.57 14.40 4.51
C GLU A 558 -30.85 15.91 4.60
N LEU A 559 -31.36 16.55 3.54
CA LEU A 559 -31.76 17.96 3.55
C LEU A 559 -33.21 18.18 4.02
N ASP A 560 -34.06 17.16 3.94
CA ASP A 560 -35.43 17.17 4.44
C ASP A 560 -35.84 15.78 4.88
N LEU A 561 -35.71 15.55 6.19
CA LEU A 561 -35.97 14.27 6.86
C LEU A 561 -37.42 13.76 6.69
N ASN A 562 -38.31 14.55 6.10
CA ASN A 562 -39.65 14.12 5.71
C ASN A 562 -39.71 13.42 4.35
N LEU A 563 -38.59 13.26 3.62
CA LEU A 563 -38.57 12.62 2.31
C LEU A 563 -37.75 11.33 2.30
N ILE A 564 -38.38 10.24 1.86
CA ILE A 564 -37.71 8.98 1.52
C ILE A 564 -38.05 8.62 0.08
N GLY A 565 -37.08 8.12 -0.69
CA GLY A 565 -37.26 7.63 -2.04
C GLY A 565 -37.00 6.12 -2.08
N THR A 566 -37.87 5.34 -2.71
CA THR A 566 -37.74 3.87 -2.85
C THR A 566 -37.65 3.48 -4.31
N SER A 567 -36.76 2.55 -4.65
CA SER A 567 -36.68 1.90 -5.97
C SER A 567 -37.32 0.51 -5.93
N SER A 568 -37.88 0.08 -7.06
CA SER A 568 -38.65 -1.15 -7.19
C SER A 568 -38.29 -1.92 -8.47
N ILE A 569 -38.54 -3.23 -8.47
CA ILE A 569 -38.41 -4.05 -9.69
C ILE A 569 -39.47 -3.68 -10.75
N ASP A 570 -40.57 -3.02 -10.38
CA ASP A 570 -41.65 -2.60 -11.30
C ASP A 570 -41.31 -1.39 -12.18
N THR A 571 -40.03 -1.09 -12.37
CA THR A 571 -39.47 0.07 -13.10
C THR A 571 -39.68 1.44 -12.42
N THR A 572 -40.37 1.50 -11.27
CA THR A 572 -40.74 2.77 -10.63
C THR A 572 -39.79 3.22 -9.51
N CYS A 573 -39.67 4.54 -9.37
CA CYS A 573 -39.23 5.20 -8.16
C CYS A 573 -40.45 5.86 -7.50
N THR A 574 -40.62 5.64 -6.19
CA THR A 574 -41.66 6.30 -5.38
C THR A 574 -41.00 7.21 -4.36
N VAL A 575 -41.44 8.46 -4.28
CA VAL A 575 -41.01 9.41 -3.25
C VAL A 575 -42.14 9.60 -2.25
N TRP A 576 -41.83 9.29 -1.00
CA TRP A 576 -42.70 9.34 0.16
C TRP A 576 -42.52 10.67 0.87
N GLN A 577 -43.61 11.28 1.30
CA GLN A 577 -43.61 12.37 2.26
C GLN A 577 -44.14 11.89 3.61
N LEU A 578 -43.26 11.93 4.59
CA LEU A 578 -43.47 11.55 5.97
C LEU A 578 -43.94 12.75 6.81
N GLU A 579 -44.70 12.47 7.85
CA GLU A 579 -44.93 13.40 8.95
C GLU A 579 -44.12 12.93 10.16
N THR A 580 -42.80 13.20 10.17
CA THR A 580 -41.87 12.61 11.14
C THR A 580 -42.03 13.06 12.60
N GLY A 581 -42.86 14.08 12.86
CA GLY A 581 -43.25 14.53 14.20
C GLY A 581 -42.09 15.01 15.08
N GLN A 582 -41.81 16.32 15.08
CA GLN A 582 -40.77 16.89 15.94
C GLN A 582 -41.06 16.60 17.42
N ALA A 583 -40.04 16.18 18.18
CA ALA A 583 -40.20 15.70 19.55
C ALA A 583 -40.69 16.78 20.56
N LEU A 584 -40.68 18.06 20.18
CA LEU A 584 -41.26 19.17 20.95
C LEU A 584 -42.29 19.95 20.11
N GLY A 585 -43.57 19.87 20.48
CA GLY A 585 -44.55 20.93 20.20
C GLY A 585 -45.83 20.53 19.44
N THR A 586 -45.88 19.37 18.79
CA THR A 586 -47.07 18.93 18.01
C THR A 586 -47.82 17.75 18.64
N THR A 587 -49.15 17.77 18.55
CA THR A 587 -50.07 16.76 19.14
C THR A 587 -50.14 15.42 18.40
N ARG A 588 -49.38 15.23 17.31
CA ARG A 588 -49.28 13.94 16.60
C ARG A 588 -48.13 13.12 17.19
N VAL A 589 -48.46 11.96 17.75
CA VAL A 589 -47.52 11.06 18.45
C VAL A 589 -46.88 10.03 17.49
N THR A 590 -47.56 9.76 16.37
CA THR A 590 -47.21 8.71 15.40
C THR A 590 -46.65 9.29 14.10
N VAL A 591 -45.62 8.65 13.53
CA VAL A 591 -45.18 8.94 12.16
C VAL A 591 -46.13 8.28 11.17
N ASP A 592 -46.63 9.04 10.19
CA ASP A 592 -47.34 8.51 9.03
C ASP A 592 -46.62 8.94 7.74
N GLY A 593 -46.94 8.33 6.61
CA GLY A 593 -46.34 8.65 5.31
C GLY A 593 -47.30 8.48 4.14
N THR A 594 -47.18 9.39 3.19
CA THR A 594 -48.01 9.47 1.98
C THR A 594 -47.14 9.46 0.73
N VAL A 595 -47.68 9.02 -0.40
CA VAL A 595 -46.98 9.10 -1.69
C VAL A 595 -46.99 10.57 -2.14
N ARG A 596 -45.81 11.20 -2.21
CA ARG A 596 -45.64 12.55 -2.81
C ARG A 596 -45.65 12.46 -4.33
N THR A 597 -44.97 11.46 -4.87
CA THR A 597 -44.96 11.14 -6.31
C THR A 597 -44.52 9.70 -6.52
N GLN A 598 -45.00 9.09 -7.61
CA GLN A 598 -44.52 7.82 -8.14
C GLN A 598 -44.32 7.98 -9.64
N LEU A 599 -43.18 7.54 -10.15
CA LEU A 599 -42.81 7.69 -11.56
C LEU A 599 -42.09 6.46 -12.10
N ILE A 600 -42.26 6.19 -13.38
CA ILE A 600 -41.46 5.22 -14.13
C ILE A 600 -40.08 5.86 -14.33
N ALA A 601 -39.06 5.31 -13.68
CA ALA A 601 -37.73 5.90 -13.67
C ALA A 601 -36.87 5.36 -14.81
N HIS A 602 -36.89 4.04 -15.00
CA HIS A 602 -36.11 3.29 -15.98
C HIS A 602 -37.03 2.49 -16.91
N ASP A 603 -36.47 1.97 -17.99
CA ASP A 603 -37.23 1.12 -18.94
C ASP A 603 -37.26 -0.36 -18.51
N LYS A 604 -36.65 -0.65 -17.34
CA LYS A 604 -36.50 -1.96 -16.69
C LYS A 604 -36.40 -1.78 -15.17
N GLU A 605 -36.14 -2.85 -14.42
CA GLU A 605 -35.98 -2.87 -12.96
C GLU A 605 -35.03 -1.76 -12.47
N VAL A 606 -35.42 -1.02 -11.42
CA VAL A 606 -34.55 -0.04 -10.76
C VAL A 606 -33.85 -0.72 -9.59
N PHE A 607 -32.53 -0.63 -9.48
CA PHE A 607 -31.76 -1.33 -8.44
C PHE A 607 -31.37 -0.47 -7.24
N ASP A 608 -31.16 0.83 -7.45
CA ASP A 608 -30.79 1.75 -6.37
C ASP A 608 -31.24 3.19 -6.67
N ILE A 609 -31.39 3.97 -5.61
CA ILE A 609 -31.81 5.39 -5.61
C ILE A 609 -30.98 6.13 -4.57
N SER A 610 -30.58 7.38 -4.84
CA SER A 610 -30.00 8.27 -3.82
C SER A 610 -30.32 9.75 -4.05
N PHE A 611 -30.58 10.47 -2.97
CA PHE A 611 -30.85 11.91 -2.99
C PHE A 611 -29.57 12.75 -3.11
N SER A 612 -29.71 13.88 -3.78
CA SER A 612 -28.69 14.92 -3.75
C SER A 612 -28.62 15.59 -2.38
N ARG A 613 -27.39 15.81 -1.92
CA ARG A 613 -27.07 16.59 -0.70
C ARG A 613 -26.83 18.08 -1.00
N GLY A 614 -26.73 18.43 -2.29
CA GLY A 614 -26.62 19.81 -2.76
C GLY A 614 -27.97 20.45 -3.08
N ASN A 615 -28.99 19.65 -3.40
CA ASN A 615 -30.32 20.11 -3.71
C ASN A 615 -31.38 19.11 -3.20
N ARG A 616 -32.19 19.53 -2.23
CA ARG A 616 -33.24 18.70 -1.61
C ARG A 616 -34.18 18.08 -2.64
N ASP A 617 -34.52 18.84 -3.67
CA ASP A 617 -35.52 18.44 -4.66
C ASP A 617 -34.89 17.66 -5.85
N MET A 618 -33.74 17.00 -5.65
CA MET A 618 -33.03 16.25 -6.69
C MET A 618 -32.58 14.86 -6.22
N PHE A 619 -32.72 13.86 -7.09
CA PHE A 619 -32.22 12.50 -6.83
C PHE A 619 -31.69 11.82 -8.10
N ALA A 620 -30.95 10.72 -7.92
CA ALA A 620 -30.44 9.85 -8.97
C ALA A 620 -30.93 8.41 -8.77
N SER A 621 -31.10 7.65 -9.86
CA SER A 621 -31.35 6.21 -9.82
C SER A 621 -30.56 5.45 -10.89
N VAL A 622 -30.40 4.14 -10.66
CA VAL A 622 -29.77 3.19 -11.57
C VAL A 622 -30.63 1.93 -11.75
N GLY A 623 -30.49 1.25 -12.89
CA GLY A 623 -31.32 0.07 -13.19
C GLY A 623 -30.72 -0.93 -14.19
N ALA A 624 -31.53 -1.96 -14.49
CA ALA A 624 -31.22 -3.05 -15.41
C ALA A 624 -31.17 -2.63 -16.89
N ASP A 625 -31.52 -1.38 -17.20
CA ASP A 625 -31.32 -0.78 -18.51
C ASP A 625 -29.88 -0.29 -18.74
N GLY A 626 -29.05 -0.31 -17.69
CA GLY A 626 -27.65 0.09 -17.73
C GLY A 626 -27.43 1.60 -17.68
N SER A 627 -28.45 2.38 -17.29
CA SER A 627 -28.37 3.85 -17.24
C SER A 627 -28.32 4.40 -15.81
N VAL A 628 -27.73 5.60 -15.66
CA VAL A 628 -27.85 6.46 -14.48
C VAL A 628 -28.70 7.67 -14.88
N ARG A 629 -29.82 7.87 -14.19
CA ARG A 629 -30.80 8.93 -14.49
C ARG A 629 -30.93 9.91 -13.31
N LEU A 630 -30.95 11.21 -13.61
CA LEU A 630 -31.20 12.29 -12.66
C LEU A 630 -32.63 12.81 -12.79
N PHE A 631 -33.25 13.15 -11.66
CA PHE A 631 -34.61 13.65 -11.55
C PHE A 631 -34.67 14.88 -10.64
N ASP A 632 -35.43 15.90 -11.05
CA ASP A 632 -35.80 17.06 -10.23
C ASP A 632 -37.28 16.92 -9.82
N LEU A 633 -37.56 16.83 -8.52
CA LEU A 633 -38.91 16.70 -7.94
C LEU A 633 -39.88 17.81 -8.35
N ARG A 634 -39.37 18.92 -8.89
CA ARG A 634 -40.15 20.06 -9.38
C ARG A 634 -40.49 19.94 -10.88
N HIS A 635 -39.77 19.09 -11.61
CA HIS A 635 -39.83 18.96 -13.08
C HIS A 635 -39.78 17.49 -13.53
N LEU A 636 -40.61 16.64 -12.93
CA LEU A 636 -40.62 15.18 -13.15
C LEU A 636 -41.04 14.74 -14.57
N GLU A 637 -41.48 15.67 -15.42
CA GLU A 637 -41.77 15.41 -16.84
C GLU A 637 -40.50 15.07 -17.66
N HIS A 638 -39.32 15.45 -17.16
CA HIS A 638 -38.04 15.23 -17.84
C HIS A 638 -36.99 14.68 -16.87
N SER A 639 -36.49 13.47 -17.14
CA SER A 639 -35.28 12.94 -16.52
C SER A 639 -34.05 13.22 -17.39
N THR A 640 -32.88 13.30 -16.77
CA THR A 640 -31.60 13.49 -17.48
C THR A 640 -30.76 12.22 -17.36
N ILE A 641 -30.51 11.52 -18.46
CA ILE A 641 -29.55 10.40 -18.50
C ILE A 641 -28.14 11.00 -18.42
N ILE A 642 -27.40 10.70 -17.36
CA ILE A 642 -26.02 11.19 -17.17
C ILE A 642 -24.95 10.14 -17.49
N TYR A 643 -25.32 8.86 -17.54
CA TYR A 643 -24.46 7.78 -18.02
C TYR A 643 -25.32 6.65 -18.56
N GLU A 644 -24.82 5.95 -19.56
CA GLU A 644 -25.38 4.71 -20.07
C GLU A 644 -24.20 3.78 -20.35
N ASP A 645 -24.25 2.56 -19.85
CA ASP A 645 -23.22 1.56 -20.10
C ASP A 645 -23.20 1.18 -21.60
N PRO A 646 -22.03 1.19 -22.29
CA PRO A 646 -21.96 0.88 -23.71
C PRO A 646 -22.47 -0.52 -24.09
N GLN A 647 -22.47 -1.47 -23.15
CA GLN A 647 -22.98 -2.84 -23.34
C GLN A 647 -24.40 -3.00 -22.76
N ARG A 648 -24.98 -1.92 -22.20
CA ARG A 648 -26.23 -1.91 -21.42
C ARG A 648 -26.23 -2.92 -20.28
N THR A 649 -25.06 -3.09 -19.65
CA THR A 649 -24.88 -3.92 -18.47
C THR A 649 -25.65 -3.31 -17.29
N PRO A 650 -26.44 -4.09 -16.53
CA PRO A 650 -27.14 -3.58 -15.34
C PRO A 650 -26.23 -2.83 -14.38
N LEU A 651 -26.65 -1.67 -13.89
CA LEU A 651 -25.95 -0.90 -12.87
C LEU A 651 -26.62 -1.13 -11.51
N LEU A 652 -25.87 -1.59 -10.51
CA LEU A 652 -26.46 -2.20 -9.30
C LEU A 652 -26.58 -1.25 -8.09
N ARG A 653 -25.67 -0.29 -7.95
CA ARG A 653 -25.61 0.66 -6.82
C ARG A 653 -25.21 2.05 -7.29
N LEU A 654 -25.60 3.06 -6.52
CA LEU A 654 -25.05 4.41 -6.64
C LEU A 654 -24.68 5.01 -5.30
N ALA A 655 -23.60 5.78 -5.28
CA ALA A 655 -23.18 6.54 -4.12
C ALA A 655 -22.86 7.98 -4.52
N TRP A 656 -23.61 8.94 -3.98
CA TRP A 656 -23.30 10.37 -4.09
C TRP A 656 -22.13 10.74 -3.18
N ASN A 657 -21.22 11.55 -3.71
CA ASN A 657 -20.15 12.14 -2.92
C ASN A 657 -20.75 13.10 -1.87
N ARG A 658 -20.29 12.96 -0.63
CA ARG A 658 -20.86 13.64 0.54
C ARG A 658 -20.45 15.12 0.65
N ASN A 659 -19.33 15.50 0.01
CA ASN A 659 -18.72 16.82 0.13
C ASN A 659 -18.69 17.59 -1.21
N ASP A 660 -18.49 16.90 -2.34
CA ASP A 660 -18.67 17.48 -3.67
C ASP A 660 -19.82 16.80 -4.41
N HIS A 661 -20.98 17.45 -4.36
CA HIS A 661 -22.24 17.03 -4.96
C HIS A 661 -22.22 16.80 -6.47
N ASN A 662 -21.14 17.18 -7.17
CA ASN A 662 -21.04 16.92 -8.60
C ASN A 662 -20.69 15.46 -8.93
N TYR A 663 -20.07 14.73 -8.00
CA TYR A 663 -19.57 13.37 -8.25
C TYR A 663 -20.50 12.26 -7.74
N ILE A 664 -20.71 11.26 -8.60
CA ILE A 664 -21.51 10.07 -8.32
C ILE A 664 -20.66 8.84 -8.70
N ALA A 665 -20.61 7.84 -7.81
CA ALA A 665 -19.99 6.54 -8.08
C ALA A 665 -21.06 5.49 -8.38
N THR A 666 -20.78 4.58 -9.30
CA THR A 666 -21.62 3.40 -9.62
C THR A 666 -20.74 2.25 -10.13
N PHE A 667 -21.28 1.03 -10.22
CA PHE A 667 -20.61 -0.10 -10.85
C PHE A 667 -21.62 -0.98 -11.60
N ALA A 668 -21.14 -1.70 -12.61
CA ALA A 668 -21.93 -2.63 -13.39
C ALA A 668 -21.92 -4.04 -12.77
N CYS A 669 -22.99 -4.80 -13.01
CA CYS A 669 -23.12 -6.20 -12.62
C CYS A 669 -21.96 -7.04 -13.19
N GLU A 670 -21.40 -7.94 -12.37
CA GLU A 670 -20.18 -8.73 -12.64
C GLU A 670 -18.91 -7.90 -12.94
N SER A 671 -18.92 -6.58 -12.75
CA SER A 671 -17.76 -5.73 -13.00
C SER A 671 -16.88 -5.58 -11.76
N ASN A 672 -15.57 -5.68 -11.98
CA ASN A 672 -14.53 -5.37 -11.01
C ASN A 672 -14.08 -3.89 -11.06
N GLU A 673 -14.78 -3.03 -11.83
CA GLU A 673 -14.50 -1.61 -11.94
C GLU A 673 -15.60 -0.76 -11.27
N VAL A 674 -15.19 0.29 -10.55
CA VAL A 674 -16.09 1.37 -10.11
C VAL A 674 -15.95 2.56 -11.05
N ILE A 675 -17.08 3.07 -11.49
CA ILE A 675 -17.19 4.20 -12.42
C ILE A 675 -17.50 5.47 -11.61
N ILE A 676 -16.69 6.50 -11.77
CA ILE A 676 -16.94 7.84 -11.22
C ILE A 676 -17.47 8.74 -12.34
N LEU A 677 -18.61 9.37 -12.09
CA LEU A 677 -19.32 10.28 -12.98
C LEU A 677 -19.29 11.70 -12.42
N ASP A 678 -19.23 12.70 -13.30
CA ASP A 678 -19.44 14.12 -12.96
C ASP A 678 -20.73 14.59 -13.62
N MET A 679 -21.70 15.05 -12.84
CA MET A 679 -22.99 15.54 -13.36
C MET A 679 -22.86 16.74 -14.32
N ARG A 680 -21.72 17.44 -14.30
CA ARG A 680 -21.39 18.57 -15.20
C ARG A 680 -20.89 18.08 -16.56
N ILE A 681 -20.46 16.81 -16.66
CA ILE A 681 -19.91 16.18 -17.87
C ILE A 681 -20.70 14.89 -18.16
N PRO A 682 -21.98 15.00 -18.58
CA PRO A 682 -22.80 13.83 -18.82
C PRO A 682 -22.27 12.94 -19.97
N CYS A 683 -22.74 11.70 -19.96
CA CYS A 683 -22.39 10.59 -20.85
C CYS A 683 -20.94 10.09 -20.76
N HIS A 684 -20.06 10.75 -20.00
CA HIS A 684 -18.63 10.40 -19.93
C HIS A 684 -18.20 10.12 -18.48
N PRO A 685 -17.64 8.94 -18.17
CA PRO A 685 -17.05 8.70 -16.88
C PRO A 685 -15.75 9.48 -16.73
N VAL A 686 -15.59 10.17 -15.59
CA VAL A 686 -14.40 10.99 -15.30
C VAL A 686 -13.26 10.18 -14.66
N ALA A 687 -13.57 9.03 -14.07
CA ALA A 687 -12.59 8.02 -13.69
C ALA A 687 -13.20 6.61 -13.67
N ARG A 688 -12.31 5.61 -13.72
CA ARG A 688 -12.58 4.20 -13.46
C ARG A 688 -11.57 3.70 -12.43
N LEU A 689 -12.04 3.07 -11.36
CA LEU A 689 -11.23 2.51 -10.27
C LEU A 689 -11.19 0.99 -10.46
N ALA A 690 -10.03 0.43 -10.78
CA ALA A 690 -9.93 -0.88 -11.43
C ALA A 690 -8.84 -1.81 -10.85
N ASN A 691 -8.84 -2.02 -9.52
CA ASN A 691 -7.94 -2.97 -8.84
C ASN A 691 -8.65 -4.14 -8.14
N HIS A 692 -9.98 -4.17 -8.10
CA HIS A 692 -10.69 -5.34 -7.59
C HIS A 692 -10.47 -6.54 -8.53
N ARG A 693 -10.41 -7.74 -7.95
CA ARG A 693 -10.11 -9.01 -8.63
C ARG A 693 -11.35 -9.87 -8.89
N ALA A 694 -12.49 -9.41 -8.39
CA ALA A 694 -13.81 -10.03 -8.51
C ALA A 694 -14.88 -8.90 -8.52
N PRO A 695 -16.17 -9.22 -8.71
CA PRO A 695 -17.23 -8.21 -8.80
C PRO A 695 -17.32 -7.30 -7.57
N VAL A 696 -17.59 -6.00 -7.81
CA VAL A 696 -17.83 -5.01 -6.76
C VAL A 696 -19.25 -5.13 -6.24
N ASN A 697 -19.42 -5.02 -4.92
CA ASN A 697 -20.71 -5.09 -4.22
C ASN A 697 -21.07 -3.79 -3.49
N GLY A 698 -20.08 -3.07 -2.97
CA GLY A 698 -20.27 -1.97 -2.04
C GLY A 698 -19.53 -0.68 -2.42
N LEU A 699 -20.18 0.47 -2.19
CA LEU A 699 -19.63 1.81 -2.37
C LEU A 699 -19.98 2.69 -1.16
N SER A 700 -19.01 3.44 -0.64
CA SER A 700 -19.27 4.51 0.33
C SER A 700 -18.23 5.62 0.23
N TRP A 701 -18.67 6.83 -0.12
CA TRP A 701 -17.83 8.03 -0.02
C TRP A 701 -17.52 8.39 1.44
N ALA A 702 -16.32 8.90 1.68
CA ALA A 702 -15.93 9.41 2.98
C ALA A 702 -16.74 10.68 3.35
N PRO A 703 -17.13 10.85 4.62
CA PRO A 703 -17.79 12.08 5.07
C PRO A 703 -16.80 13.21 5.38
N HIS A 704 -15.53 12.92 5.66
CA HIS A 704 -14.51 13.95 5.97
C HIS A 704 -13.72 14.46 4.76
N SER A 705 -13.83 13.81 3.59
CA SER A 705 -13.08 14.16 2.38
C SER A 705 -14.01 14.18 1.16
N SER A 706 -13.78 15.08 0.22
CA SER A 706 -14.43 15.10 -1.10
C SER A 706 -13.73 14.19 -2.11
N THR A 707 -12.59 13.61 -1.76
CA THR A 707 -11.77 12.80 -2.69
C THR A 707 -11.65 11.34 -2.26
N HIS A 708 -12.00 10.99 -1.03
CA HIS A 708 -11.93 9.59 -0.58
C HIS A 708 -13.24 8.83 -0.83
N ILE A 709 -13.12 7.66 -1.48
CA ILE A 709 -14.21 6.68 -1.63
C ILE A 709 -13.71 5.31 -1.19
N CYS A 710 -14.55 4.58 -0.45
CA CYS A 710 -14.32 3.17 -0.14
C CYS A 710 -15.20 2.28 -1.04
N THR A 711 -14.62 1.19 -1.54
CA THR A 711 -15.25 0.18 -2.39
C THR A 711 -15.00 -1.21 -1.82
N ALA A 712 -15.90 -2.15 -2.08
CA ALA A 712 -15.79 -3.51 -1.55
C ALA A 712 -16.33 -4.56 -2.54
N ALA A 713 -15.74 -5.76 -2.54
CA ALA A 713 -15.95 -6.77 -3.57
C ALA A 713 -15.83 -8.22 -3.06
N ASP A 714 -16.13 -9.16 -3.96
CA ASP A 714 -16.00 -10.61 -3.75
C ASP A 714 -14.54 -11.10 -3.60
N ASP A 715 -13.55 -10.24 -3.86
CA ASP A 715 -12.13 -10.56 -3.63
C ASP A 715 -11.72 -10.51 -2.15
N ALA A 716 -12.73 -10.40 -1.26
CA ALA A 716 -12.62 -10.18 0.17
C ALA A 716 -11.82 -8.92 0.52
N GLN A 717 -11.72 -7.94 -0.37
CA GLN A 717 -11.03 -6.67 -0.14
C GLN A 717 -12.02 -5.51 0.01
N ALA A 718 -11.68 -4.61 0.94
CA ALA A 718 -12.21 -3.25 0.95
C ALA A 718 -11.07 -2.30 0.60
N LEU A 719 -11.25 -1.49 -0.43
CA LEU A 719 -10.25 -0.59 -0.98
C LEU A 719 -10.69 0.85 -0.73
N ILE A 720 -9.77 1.72 -0.33
CA ILE A 720 -10.00 3.16 -0.21
C ILE A 720 -9.17 3.85 -1.29
N TRP A 721 -9.82 4.71 -2.04
CA TRP A 721 -9.25 5.41 -3.19
C TRP A 721 -9.21 6.90 -2.91
N ASP A 722 -8.16 7.56 -3.40
CA ASP A 722 -8.13 9.02 -3.49
C ASP A 722 -8.37 9.45 -4.93
N VAL A 723 -9.42 10.23 -5.13
CA VAL A 723 -9.85 10.73 -6.44
C VAL A 723 -9.45 12.19 -6.69
N HIS A 724 -8.54 12.77 -5.88
CA HIS A 724 -8.15 14.18 -6.02
C HIS A 724 -7.52 14.53 -7.38
N GLU A 725 -6.96 13.54 -8.09
CA GLU A 725 -6.27 13.72 -9.36
C GLU A 725 -7.17 13.61 -10.61
N ILE A 726 -8.49 13.40 -10.47
CA ILE A 726 -9.44 13.36 -11.60
C ILE A 726 -9.24 14.59 -12.51
N PRO A 727 -9.05 14.43 -13.84
CA PRO A 727 -9.32 13.23 -14.65
C PRO A 727 -8.12 12.32 -14.94
N ARG A 728 -7.04 12.38 -14.16
CA ARG A 728 -5.93 11.41 -14.31
C ARG A 728 -6.41 10.00 -13.90
N PRO A 729 -5.88 8.93 -14.53
CA PRO A 729 -6.24 7.57 -14.18
C PRO A 729 -5.75 7.23 -12.75
N ILE A 730 -6.69 6.85 -11.89
CA ILE A 730 -6.40 6.42 -10.52
C ILE A 730 -6.09 4.93 -10.57
N LEU A 731 -4.80 4.61 -10.51
CA LEU A 731 -4.32 3.24 -10.74
C LEU A 731 -4.33 2.37 -9.48
N ASP A 732 -4.15 2.95 -8.29
CA ASP A 732 -4.03 2.21 -7.05
C ASP A 732 -4.85 2.83 -5.91
N PRO A 733 -5.43 2.01 -5.01
CA PRO A 733 -6.06 2.48 -3.78
C PRO A 733 -5.00 2.91 -2.76
N ILE A 734 -5.31 3.95 -1.97
CA ILE A 734 -4.46 4.45 -0.88
C ILE A 734 -4.43 3.52 0.34
N LEU A 735 -5.47 2.70 0.53
CA LEU A 735 -5.53 1.72 1.62
C LEU A 735 -6.30 0.48 1.14
N ALA A 736 -5.84 -0.70 1.56
CA ALA A 736 -6.51 -1.96 1.31
C ALA A 736 -6.66 -2.75 2.62
N TYR A 737 -7.90 -3.10 2.95
CA TYR A 737 -8.25 -4.06 3.99
C TYR A 737 -8.58 -5.42 3.36
N GLN A 738 -8.21 -6.50 4.04
CA GLN A 738 -8.52 -7.87 3.62
C GLN A 738 -9.40 -8.51 4.69
N ALA A 739 -10.68 -8.66 4.38
CA ALA A 739 -11.63 -9.43 5.18
C ALA A 739 -11.37 -10.94 5.05
N ALA A 740 -11.98 -11.73 5.93
CA ALA A 740 -11.89 -13.20 5.88
C ALA A 740 -12.85 -13.85 4.86
N GLY A 741 -13.69 -13.07 4.17
CA GLY A 741 -14.63 -13.53 3.14
C GLY A 741 -15.15 -12.40 2.26
N GLU A 742 -15.93 -12.76 1.25
CA GLU A 742 -16.58 -11.87 0.27
C GLU A 742 -17.32 -10.72 0.96
N VAL A 743 -16.99 -9.47 0.61
CA VAL A 743 -17.57 -8.30 1.28
C VAL A 743 -18.84 -7.87 0.55
N ASN A 744 -19.97 -8.04 1.24
CA ASN A 744 -21.30 -7.77 0.70
C ASN A 744 -21.71 -6.29 0.85
N GLN A 745 -21.30 -5.64 1.93
CA GLN A 745 -21.69 -4.27 2.27
C GLN A 745 -20.54 -3.50 2.91
N ILE A 746 -20.48 -2.21 2.62
CA ILE A 746 -19.53 -1.29 3.22
C ILE A 746 -20.14 0.10 3.42
N HIS A 747 -20.03 0.65 4.63
CA HIS A 747 -20.58 1.96 4.96
C HIS A 747 -19.63 2.76 5.84
N TRP A 748 -19.31 3.97 5.40
CA TRP A 748 -18.57 4.95 6.19
C TRP A 748 -19.52 5.61 7.19
N SER A 749 -19.12 5.69 8.46
CA SER A 749 -19.91 6.34 9.51
C SER A 749 -19.91 7.86 9.32
N THR A 750 -21.10 8.44 9.18
CA THR A 750 -21.30 9.90 9.05
C THR A 750 -20.99 10.64 10.33
N THR A 751 -21.38 10.06 11.46
CA THR A 751 -21.22 10.61 12.81
C THR A 751 -19.81 10.39 13.36
N PHE A 752 -19.12 9.34 12.89
CA PHE A 752 -17.75 9.02 13.31
C PHE A 752 -16.83 8.90 12.08
N PRO A 753 -16.36 10.01 11.49
CA PRO A 753 -15.68 10.00 10.18
C PRO A 753 -14.38 9.19 10.06
N ASP A 754 -13.78 8.76 11.18
CA ASP A 754 -12.66 7.81 11.24
C ASP A 754 -13.10 6.34 11.02
N TRP A 755 -14.41 6.03 10.98
CA TRP A 755 -14.92 4.66 11.09
C TRP A 755 -15.66 4.15 9.86
N ILE A 756 -15.34 2.92 9.45
CA ILE A 756 -16.03 2.17 8.39
C ILE A 756 -16.61 0.88 8.99
N SER A 757 -17.82 0.49 8.58
CA SER A 757 -18.39 -0.84 8.84
C SER A 757 -18.32 -1.71 7.60
N ILE A 758 -17.95 -2.97 7.77
CA ILE A 758 -17.85 -4.00 6.74
C ILE A 758 -18.70 -5.21 7.14
N CYS A 759 -19.45 -5.78 6.20
CA CYS A 759 -20.15 -7.05 6.40
C CYS A 759 -19.69 -8.10 5.38
N TYR A 760 -19.32 -9.28 5.87
CA TYR A 760 -19.00 -10.46 5.06
C TYR A 760 -19.50 -11.73 5.75
N ALA A 761 -20.01 -12.69 4.98
CA ALA A 761 -20.65 -13.90 5.53
C ALA A 761 -21.62 -13.59 6.69
N ASN A 762 -21.36 -14.11 7.89
CA ASN A 762 -22.13 -13.87 9.12
C ASN A 762 -21.49 -12.82 10.06
N ARG A 763 -20.50 -12.05 9.61
CA ARG A 763 -19.68 -11.19 10.47
C ARG A 763 -19.79 -9.72 10.09
N LEU A 764 -19.97 -8.89 11.11
CA LEU A 764 -19.87 -7.44 11.05
C LEU A 764 -18.52 -7.03 11.66
N GLU A 765 -17.78 -6.16 10.99
CA GLU A 765 -16.60 -5.52 11.56
C GLU A 765 -16.71 -4.01 11.45
N ILE A 766 -16.23 -3.29 12.47
CA ILE A 766 -15.98 -1.84 12.38
C ILE A 766 -14.48 -1.59 12.49
N LEU A 767 -13.98 -0.78 11.57
CA LEU A 767 -12.57 -0.46 11.39
C LEU A 767 -12.38 1.04 11.61
N ARG A 768 -11.34 1.40 12.36
CA ARG A 768 -10.81 2.77 12.39
C ARG A 768 -9.74 2.95 11.33
N VAL A 769 -9.83 4.03 10.58
CA VAL A 769 -9.07 4.33 9.34
C VAL A 769 -8.31 5.64 9.47
#